data_AF-A0AB39SDP7-F1
#
_entry.id   AF-A0AB39SDP7-F1
#
_cell.length_a   1.000
_cell.length_b   1.000
_cell.length_c   1.000
_cell.angle_alpha   90.00
_cell.angle_beta   90.00
_cell.angle_gamma   90.00
#
_symmetry.space_group_name_H-M   'P 1'
#
loop_
_entity.id
_entity.type
_entity.pdbx_description
1 polymer ?
#
loop_
_entity_poly.entity_id
_entity_poly.type
_entity_poly.pdbx_seq_one_letter_code
_entity_poly.pdbx_strand_id
1 'polypeptide(L)'
;MDAGAIAARLASGVITPLVKKLFVSEGPGAGLVGRPVRISSLVSFTGEKRRLTDADLYKLTRGLLRSAVGSHAIGERPVAPGEEEAVALALARTLTYLGDLEMDDVQAVQMGPQALAQTLKAAGPDSTRDLSADGAYLHDALLASACLHILHFFTQRSTFVARTLVEHSSQLAEVIAQTDLLLARNPSPVTKDTLFEERYAAHIIQKHGMLTIYGIDLSRSPEQWPLGTAYLSLEADLDRDTRHAMIRAEHAFNGRDRVLLRGVAGSGKTTLVQWLAVTTAQQDLAVLDSGAPLASLIGRVPFVLPMRTLTRQHDDLPAPDEFLHRTRCPLAGAQPTGWADRVLALGRGLLLIDGIDEVSKRTRERTRRWLQDLLATYPRNVWLVTSRPSAVRDRWLATEKFTELSLAPMSRQDVTSFIHRWHNAARSVSEPEERNQLDAYESSLVTAVRTKQDLARLATNPLMCGLICALHCDRRGYLPSGRKELYDAALSMLLARRDRERDMEAPDGIVLTEEPKVRLLQRLAYKFILNGKSELDRSHAERVIADTLPSVPVAAAQGDAAAIFQHLLLRSGLLREPAVGTIDFIHRTFQDYLGAKAAVEEGDLALLVLRAVESQWEDVIRMAVAHARPKEGAELLMDLIRRGDGSTSGYRRSQLHLLATAAVEHATELEPRVRAAISDRASALIPPP
;
A
#
# COMPACT_ATOMS: atom_id res chain seq x y z
N MET A 1 -58.76 54.30 -2.95
CA MET A 1 -59.36 53.04 -2.47
C MET A 1 -58.24 52.04 -2.20
N ASP A 2 -58.33 51.16 -1.21
CA ASP A 2 -57.28 50.16 -0.88
C ASP A 2 -57.70 48.78 -1.41
N ALA A 3 -56.83 48.07 -2.14
CA ALA A 3 -57.08 46.73 -2.66
C ALA A 3 -57.41 45.73 -1.55
N GLY A 4 -56.85 45.94 -0.34
CA GLY A 4 -57.19 45.18 0.85
C GLY A 4 -58.65 45.36 1.31
N ALA A 5 -59.23 46.54 1.12
CA ALA A 5 -60.61 46.83 1.51
C ALA A 5 -61.65 46.20 0.56
N ILE A 6 -61.33 46.09 -0.74
CA ILE A 6 -62.19 45.40 -1.73
C ILE A 6 -62.13 43.88 -1.50
N ALA A 7 -60.93 43.33 -1.25
CA ALA A 7 -60.75 41.91 -0.94
C ALA A 7 -61.40 41.49 0.39
N ALA A 8 -61.34 42.33 1.43
CA ALA A 8 -61.97 42.04 2.72
C ALA A 8 -63.51 42.08 2.69
N ARG A 9 -64.11 42.81 1.73
CA ARG A 9 -65.57 43.00 1.61
C ARG A 9 -66.25 41.99 0.69
N LEU A 10 -65.47 41.33 -0.16
CA LEU A 10 -65.94 40.18 -0.94
C LEU A 10 -66.00 38.95 -0.03
N ALA A 11 -67.21 38.61 0.44
CA ALA A 11 -67.41 37.43 1.27
C ALA A 11 -66.92 36.17 0.54
N SER A 12 -66.03 35.40 1.20
CA SER A 12 -65.49 34.13 0.69
C SER A 12 -66.58 33.16 0.20
N GLY A 13 -67.76 33.19 0.84
CA GLY A 13 -68.94 32.40 0.47
C GLY A 13 -69.53 32.71 -0.91
N VAL A 14 -69.24 33.88 -1.49
CA VAL A 14 -69.73 34.31 -2.81
C VAL A 14 -68.69 34.08 -3.91
N ILE A 15 -67.41 34.31 -3.62
CA ILE A 15 -66.33 34.11 -4.61
C ILE A 15 -66.01 32.62 -4.81
N THR A 16 -65.97 31.83 -3.74
CA THR A 16 -65.55 30.42 -3.81
C THR A 16 -66.38 29.60 -4.82
N PRO A 17 -67.72 29.70 -4.86
CA PRO A 17 -68.54 29.02 -5.87
C PRO A 17 -68.28 29.48 -7.30
N LEU A 18 -67.91 30.75 -7.50
CA LEU A 18 -67.62 31.32 -8.82
C LEU A 18 -66.24 30.85 -9.32
N VAL A 19 -65.24 30.83 -8.44
CA VAL A 19 -63.90 30.29 -8.75
C VAL A 19 -63.96 28.80 -9.03
N LYS A 20 -64.76 28.02 -8.29
CA LYS A 20 -64.92 26.59 -8.55
C LYS A 20 -65.44 26.28 -9.96
N LYS A 21 -66.26 27.16 -10.55
CA LYS A 21 -66.76 27.00 -11.92
C LYS A 21 -65.66 27.16 -12.98
N LEU A 22 -64.58 27.88 -12.67
CA LEU A 22 -63.42 28.08 -13.55
C LEU A 22 -62.60 26.81 -13.76
N PHE A 23 -62.79 25.76 -12.95
CA PHE A 23 -61.98 24.55 -12.99
C PHE A 23 -62.82 23.29 -13.26
N VAL A 24 -62.20 22.28 -13.88
CA VAL A 24 -62.82 20.98 -14.18
C VAL A 24 -62.96 20.13 -12.91
N SER A 25 -64.05 19.38 -12.80
CA SER A 25 -64.32 18.43 -11.72
C SER A 25 -63.34 17.25 -11.70
N GLU A 26 -62.91 16.84 -10.51
CA GLU A 26 -61.84 15.85 -10.28
C GLU A 26 -62.10 14.47 -10.95
N GLY A 27 -61.01 13.82 -11.39
CA GLY A 27 -60.93 12.37 -11.57
C GLY A 27 -60.04 11.78 -10.46
N PRO A 28 -60.17 10.48 -10.13
CA PRO A 28 -59.41 9.88 -9.03
C PRO A 28 -57.92 9.72 -9.36
N GLY A 29 -57.07 10.18 -8.44
CA GLY A 29 -55.62 9.89 -8.41
C GLY A 29 -54.72 11.06 -8.80
N ALA A 30 -53.54 11.13 -8.17
CA ALA A 30 -52.52 12.14 -8.45
C ALA A 30 -51.84 11.98 -9.83
N GLY A 31 -52.08 10.85 -10.51
CA GLY A 31 -51.48 10.50 -11.79
C GLY A 31 -49.96 10.30 -11.66
N LEU A 32 -49.45 9.10 -11.90
CA LEU A 32 -48.01 8.91 -12.15
C LEU A 32 -47.71 9.40 -13.57
N VAL A 33 -47.74 10.72 -13.77
CA VAL A 33 -47.47 11.31 -15.08
C VAL A 33 -46.02 11.78 -15.09
N GLY A 34 -45.23 11.32 -16.05
CA GLY A 34 -43.81 11.70 -16.19
C GLY A 34 -43.59 13.17 -16.58
N ARG A 35 -44.62 14.02 -16.54
CA ARG A 35 -44.59 15.46 -16.83
C ARG A 35 -45.59 16.22 -15.94
N PRO A 36 -45.30 17.48 -15.57
CA PRO A 36 -46.21 18.31 -14.78
C PRO A 36 -47.57 18.48 -15.46
N VAL A 37 -48.66 18.34 -14.70
CA VAL A 37 -50.02 18.67 -15.13
C VAL A 37 -50.18 20.20 -15.09
N ARG A 38 -50.22 20.84 -16.25
CA ARG A 38 -50.28 22.31 -16.43
C ARG A 38 -51.65 22.89 -15.99
N ILE A 39 -51.68 24.14 -15.53
CA ILE A 39 -52.92 24.86 -15.16
C ILE A 39 -53.94 24.87 -16.32
N SER A 40 -53.46 24.92 -17.56
CA SER A 40 -54.27 24.84 -18.79
C SER A 40 -55.17 23.60 -18.87
N SER A 41 -54.78 22.50 -18.23
CA SER A 41 -55.56 21.26 -18.16
C SER A 41 -56.57 21.24 -16.99
N LEU A 42 -56.45 22.19 -16.07
CA LEU A 42 -57.28 22.30 -14.87
C LEU A 42 -58.46 23.24 -15.07
N VAL A 43 -58.35 24.21 -15.98
CA VAL A 43 -59.38 25.21 -16.26
C VAL A 43 -60.50 24.65 -17.16
N SER A 44 -61.72 25.16 -16.99
CA SER A 44 -62.93 24.68 -17.66
C SER A 44 -63.26 25.40 -18.96
N PHE A 45 -62.43 26.34 -19.42
CA PHE A 45 -62.68 27.19 -20.59
C PHE A 45 -61.63 27.03 -21.71
N THR A 46 -60.61 26.20 -21.53
CA THR A 46 -59.59 25.84 -22.56
C THR A 46 -59.42 24.32 -22.67
N GLY A 47 -58.83 23.85 -23.78
CA GLY A 47 -58.49 22.44 -24.00
C GLY A 47 -59.68 21.50 -24.29
N GLU A 48 -59.43 20.19 -24.25
CA GLU A 48 -60.41 19.12 -24.59
C GLU A 48 -61.61 19.04 -23.65
N LYS A 49 -61.55 19.67 -22.46
CA LYS A 49 -62.60 19.67 -21.43
C LYS A 49 -63.28 21.04 -21.28
N ARG A 50 -63.39 21.82 -22.36
CA ARG A 50 -64.07 23.13 -22.39
C ARG A 50 -65.56 22.99 -22.07
N ARG A 51 -65.96 23.38 -20.86
CA ARG A 51 -67.35 23.43 -20.35
C ARG A 51 -67.91 24.85 -20.26
N LEU A 52 -67.06 25.87 -20.21
CA LEU A 52 -67.46 27.28 -20.17
C LEU A 52 -67.09 27.99 -21.48
N THR A 53 -68.01 28.84 -21.96
CA THR A 53 -67.76 29.77 -23.08
C THR A 53 -67.28 31.13 -22.56
N ASP A 54 -66.73 31.96 -23.45
CA ASP A 54 -66.27 33.32 -23.10
C ASP A 54 -67.44 34.18 -22.56
N ALA A 55 -68.66 33.94 -23.07
CA ALA A 55 -69.88 34.56 -22.56
C ALA A 55 -70.22 34.12 -21.13
N ASP A 56 -69.89 32.89 -20.74
CA ASP A 56 -70.09 32.40 -19.38
C ASP A 56 -69.02 32.93 -18.42
N LEU A 57 -67.77 33.06 -18.89
CA LEU A 57 -66.71 33.72 -18.12
C LEU A 57 -67.03 35.20 -17.85
N TYR A 58 -67.62 35.90 -18.83
CA TYR A 58 -68.14 37.25 -18.65
C TYR A 58 -69.28 37.32 -17.63
N LYS A 59 -70.22 36.35 -17.63
CA LYS A 59 -71.26 36.28 -16.60
C LYS A 59 -70.69 36.07 -15.19
N LEU A 60 -69.62 35.27 -15.06
CA LEU A 60 -68.97 35.00 -13.78
C LEU A 60 -68.24 36.24 -13.23
N THR A 61 -67.47 36.93 -14.06
CA THR A 61 -66.76 38.17 -13.69
C THR A 61 -67.71 39.32 -13.41
N ARG A 62 -68.82 39.43 -14.16
CA ARG A 62 -69.92 40.35 -13.84
C ARG A 62 -70.57 40.02 -12.50
N GLY A 63 -70.68 38.74 -12.13
CA GLY A 63 -71.14 38.30 -10.81
C GLY A 63 -70.18 38.69 -9.68
N LEU A 64 -68.87 38.55 -9.90
CA LEU A 64 -67.82 39.00 -8.96
C LEU A 64 -67.88 40.52 -8.77
N LEU A 65 -67.99 41.27 -9.86
CA LEU A 65 -68.10 42.72 -9.83
C LEU A 65 -69.38 43.18 -9.10
N ARG A 66 -70.54 42.58 -9.40
CA ARG A 66 -71.79 42.89 -8.67
C ARG A 66 -71.68 42.61 -7.17
N SER A 67 -70.91 41.60 -6.78
CA SER A 67 -70.68 41.27 -5.36
C SER A 67 -69.73 42.27 -4.69
N ALA A 68 -68.74 42.78 -5.43
CA ALA A 68 -67.82 43.82 -4.97
C ALA A 68 -68.48 45.21 -4.87
N VAL A 69 -69.38 45.54 -5.81
CA VAL A 69 -70.08 46.82 -5.87
C VAL A 69 -71.32 46.83 -4.98
N GLY A 70 -72.10 45.73 -4.93
CA GLY A 70 -73.33 45.61 -4.14
C GLY A 70 -73.14 45.57 -2.61
N SER A 71 -71.90 45.40 -2.14
CA SER A 71 -71.52 45.50 -0.73
C SER A 71 -71.29 46.95 -0.27
N HIS A 72 -71.43 47.94 -1.16
CA HIS A 72 -71.36 49.37 -0.81
C HIS A 72 -72.68 49.85 -0.20
N ALA A 73 -72.78 49.81 1.12
CA ALA A 73 -73.73 50.65 1.84
C ALA A 73 -73.14 52.07 1.95
N ILE A 74 -73.76 53.02 1.23
CA ILE A 74 -73.63 54.49 1.38
C ILE A 74 -72.37 55.12 0.74
N GLY A 75 -72.54 55.82 -0.38
CA GLY A 75 -71.76 57.05 -0.65
C GLY A 75 -71.01 57.17 -1.98
N GLU A 76 -70.08 56.26 -2.29
CA GLU A 76 -69.20 56.41 -3.46
C GLU A 76 -69.24 55.16 -4.34
N ARG A 77 -69.64 55.32 -5.60
CA ARG A 77 -69.44 54.28 -6.61
C ARG A 77 -67.97 54.28 -7.02
N PRO A 78 -67.30 53.11 -7.05
CA PRO A 78 -65.88 53.03 -7.38
C PRO A 78 -65.55 53.40 -8.84
N VAL A 79 -66.53 53.39 -9.75
CA VAL A 79 -66.39 53.73 -11.17
C VAL A 79 -67.65 54.41 -11.70
N ALA A 80 -67.58 55.07 -12.86
CA ALA A 80 -68.70 55.76 -13.48
C ALA A 80 -69.83 54.79 -13.92
N PRO A 81 -71.11 55.22 -13.94
CA PRO A 81 -72.21 54.38 -14.41
C PRO A 81 -71.98 53.96 -15.88
N GLY A 82 -71.79 52.66 -16.12
CA GLY A 82 -71.51 52.08 -17.44
C GLY A 82 -70.10 51.49 -17.59
N GLU A 83 -69.14 51.92 -16.78
CA GLU A 83 -67.76 51.42 -16.82
C GLU A 83 -67.59 50.05 -16.14
N GLU A 84 -68.51 49.70 -15.22
CA GLU A 84 -68.59 48.37 -14.59
C GLU A 84 -68.60 47.22 -15.61
N GLU A 85 -69.35 47.37 -16.70
CA GLU A 85 -69.41 46.33 -17.74
C GLU A 85 -68.07 46.18 -18.48
N ALA A 86 -67.36 47.28 -18.70
CA ALA A 86 -66.03 47.27 -19.28
C ALA A 86 -65.00 46.62 -18.35
N VAL A 87 -65.06 46.90 -17.03
CA VAL A 87 -64.19 46.26 -16.02
C VAL A 87 -64.44 44.75 -15.94
N ALA A 88 -65.71 44.31 -15.97
CA ALA A 88 -66.04 42.88 -16.00
C ALA A 88 -65.50 42.20 -17.27
N LEU A 89 -65.60 42.86 -18.43
CA LEU A 89 -65.08 42.34 -19.69
C LEU A 89 -63.54 42.25 -19.68
N ALA A 90 -62.87 43.28 -19.17
CA ALA A 90 -61.42 43.30 -19.00
C ALA A 90 -60.94 42.17 -18.06
N LEU A 91 -61.62 41.99 -16.92
CA LEU A 91 -61.31 40.92 -15.97
C LEU A 91 -61.53 39.53 -16.59
N ALA A 92 -62.58 39.35 -17.39
CA ALA A 92 -62.85 38.09 -18.09
C ALA A 92 -61.71 37.76 -19.07
N ARG A 93 -61.25 38.74 -19.85
CA ARG A 93 -60.11 38.57 -20.77
C ARG A 93 -58.82 38.27 -20.03
N THR A 94 -58.53 38.96 -18.93
CA THR A 94 -57.32 38.67 -18.15
C THR A 94 -57.35 37.25 -17.56
N LEU A 95 -58.51 36.78 -17.12
CA LEU A 95 -58.66 35.42 -16.59
C LEU A 95 -58.60 34.32 -17.66
N THR A 96 -58.84 34.61 -18.95
CA THR A 96 -58.66 33.59 -20.01
C THR A 96 -57.20 33.13 -20.12
N TYR A 97 -56.24 34.01 -19.84
CA TYR A 97 -54.81 33.69 -19.90
C TYR A 97 -54.36 32.66 -18.85
N LEU A 98 -55.19 32.37 -17.85
CA LEU A 98 -54.95 31.26 -16.92
C LEU A 98 -54.84 29.93 -17.68
N GLY A 99 -55.54 29.79 -18.81
CA GLY A 99 -55.47 28.63 -19.69
C GLY A 99 -54.20 28.56 -20.55
N ASP A 100 -53.41 29.63 -20.62
CA ASP A 100 -52.21 29.73 -21.45
C ASP A 100 -50.91 29.59 -20.64
N LEU A 101 -51.01 29.54 -19.31
CA LEU A 101 -49.84 29.41 -18.43
C LEU A 101 -49.21 28.02 -18.55
N GLU A 102 -47.88 27.99 -18.73
CA GLU A 102 -47.11 26.75 -18.78
C GLU A 102 -46.87 26.10 -17.40
N MET A 103 -47.05 26.87 -16.33
CA MET A 103 -46.83 26.42 -14.96
C MET A 103 -47.95 25.50 -14.45
N ASP A 104 -47.69 24.84 -13.34
CA ASP A 104 -48.68 24.05 -12.61
C ASP A 104 -49.23 24.73 -11.35
N ASP A 105 -50.15 24.04 -10.68
CA ASP A 105 -50.83 24.52 -9.49
C ASP A 105 -49.89 24.66 -8.28
N VAL A 106 -48.86 23.83 -8.14
CA VAL A 106 -47.87 23.94 -7.05
C VAL A 106 -46.96 25.15 -7.26
N GLN A 107 -46.47 25.34 -8.49
CA GLN A 107 -45.69 26.52 -8.88
C GLN A 107 -46.47 27.82 -8.70
N ALA A 108 -47.75 27.85 -9.08
CA ALA A 108 -48.60 29.02 -8.88
C ALA A 108 -48.81 29.33 -7.38
N VAL A 109 -48.98 28.32 -6.53
CA VAL A 109 -49.09 28.52 -5.07
C VAL A 109 -47.80 29.05 -4.47
N GLN A 110 -46.64 28.56 -4.92
CA GLN A 110 -45.32 29.06 -4.47
C GLN A 110 -45.07 30.53 -4.86
N MET A 111 -45.53 30.96 -6.03
CA MET A 111 -45.38 32.35 -6.49
C MET A 111 -46.25 33.35 -5.70
N GLY A 112 -47.40 32.90 -5.21
CA GLY A 112 -48.34 33.73 -4.47
C GLY A 112 -49.25 34.62 -5.34
N PRO A 113 -50.29 35.20 -4.73
CA PRO A 113 -51.44 35.76 -5.47
C PRO A 113 -51.12 37.03 -6.27
N GLN A 114 -50.23 37.89 -5.76
CA GLN A 114 -49.85 39.13 -6.44
C GLN A 114 -48.97 38.85 -7.67
N ALA A 115 -48.02 37.93 -7.56
CA ALA A 115 -47.17 37.53 -8.67
C ALA A 115 -47.99 36.81 -9.76
N LEU A 116 -48.96 35.98 -9.37
CA LEU A 116 -49.88 35.34 -10.32
C LEU A 116 -50.72 36.37 -11.08
N ALA A 117 -51.27 37.38 -10.39
CA ALA A 117 -52.02 38.46 -11.02
C ALA A 117 -51.17 39.25 -12.03
N GLN A 118 -49.92 39.57 -11.67
CA GLN A 118 -48.98 40.23 -12.59
C GLN A 118 -48.65 39.36 -13.80
N THR A 119 -48.47 38.06 -13.60
CA THR A 119 -48.18 37.10 -14.67
C THR A 119 -49.35 37.02 -15.65
N LEU A 120 -50.59 36.99 -15.15
CA LEU A 120 -51.79 37.01 -15.99
C LEU A 120 -51.95 38.31 -16.79
N LYS A 121 -51.61 39.45 -16.19
CA LYS A 121 -51.61 40.74 -16.91
C LYS A 121 -50.55 40.77 -18.02
N ALA A 122 -49.39 40.16 -17.80
CA ALA A 122 -48.29 40.12 -18.77
C ALA A 122 -48.49 39.07 -19.88
N ALA A 123 -49.39 38.11 -19.70
CA ALA A 123 -49.61 37.00 -20.63
C ALA A 123 -50.31 37.40 -21.94
N GLY A 124 -50.88 38.61 -22.04
CA GLY A 124 -51.55 39.07 -23.26
C GLY A 124 -51.65 40.59 -23.39
N PRO A 125 -52.36 41.09 -24.41
CA PRO A 125 -52.58 42.52 -24.61
C PRO A 125 -53.24 43.18 -23.40
N ASP A 126 -52.85 44.43 -23.12
CA ASP A 126 -53.37 45.19 -22.00
C ASP A 126 -54.90 45.34 -22.07
N SER A 127 -55.58 44.55 -21.25
CA SER A 127 -57.04 44.49 -21.18
C SER A 127 -57.65 45.69 -20.47
N THR A 128 -56.83 46.55 -19.85
CA THR A 128 -57.25 47.76 -19.13
C THR A 128 -57.08 49.05 -19.95
N ARG A 129 -56.60 48.96 -21.19
CA ARG A 129 -56.27 50.10 -22.06
C ARG A 129 -57.43 51.10 -22.26
N ASP A 130 -58.66 50.61 -22.31
CA ASP A 130 -59.86 51.41 -22.56
C ASP A 130 -60.63 51.79 -21.26
N LEU A 131 -60.04 51.53 -20.09
CA LEU A 131 -60.61 51.85 -18.77
C LEU A 131 -60.06 53.18 -18.23
N SER A 132 -60.82 53.84 -17.36
CA SER A 132 -60.32 54.95 -16.55
C SER A 132 -59.30 54.45 -15.52
N ALA A 133 -58.58 55.39 -14.89
CA ALA A 133 -57.65 55.06 -13.81
C ALA A 133 -58.33 54.30 -12.64
N ASP A 134 -59.56 54.68 -12.30
CA ASP A 134 -60.34 54.02 -11.26
C ASP A 134 -60.85 52.65 -11.72
N GLY A 135 -61.21 52.51 -13.00
CA GLY A 135 -61.57 51.23 -13.62
C GLY A 135 -60.41 50.23 -13.68
N ALA A 136 -59.21 50.69 -14.03
CA ALA A 136 -57.99 49.88 -14.01
C ALA A 136 -57.62 49.47 -12.57
N TYR A 137 -57.77 50.37 -11.59
CA TYR A 137 -57.55 50.06 -10.18
C TYR A 137 -58.52 49.00 -9.66
N LEU A 138 -59.81 49.12 -10.00
CA LEU A 138 -60.83 48.15 -9.63
C LEU A 138 -60.59 46.78 -10.29
N HIS A 139 -60.19 46.77 -11.57
CA HIS A 139 -59.77 45.55 -12.26
C HIS A 139 -58.64 44.84 -11.50
N ASP A 140 -57.58 45.56 -11.13
CA ASP A 140 -56.41 44.98 -10.47
C ASP A 140 -56.73 44.44 -9.08
N ALA A 141 -57.57 45.14 -8.31
CA ALA A 141 -58.03 44.67 -7.01
C ALA A 141 -58.87 43.37 -7.14
N LEU A 142 -59.77 43.31 -8.13
CA LEU A 142 -60.58 42.13 -8.40
C LEU A 142 -59.74 40.95 -8.92
N LEU A 143 -58.75 41.22 -9.76
CA LEU A 143 -57.83 40.21 -10.27
C LEU A 143 -56.97 39.62 -9.14
N ALA A 144 -56.43 40.46 -8.26
CA ALA A 144 -55.64 40.00 -7.11
C ALA A 144 -56.49 39.14 -6.16
N SER A 145 -57.74 39.53 -5.92
CA SER A 145 -58.70 38.74 -5.14
C SER A 145 -59.03 37.41 -5.83
N ALA A 146 -59.28 37.41 -7.14
CA ALA A 146 -59.50 36.19 -7.91
C ALA A 146 -58.30 35.25 -7.83
N CYS A 147 -57.07 35.76 -7.98
CA CYS A 147 -55.85 34.97 -7.86
C CYS A 147 -55.68 34.35 -6.47
N LEU A 148 -55.95 35.11 -5.40
CA LEU A 148 -55.93 34.58 -4.02
C LEU A 148 -56.87 33.38 -3.86
N HIS A 149 -58.11 33.50 -4.35
CA HIS A 149 -59.08 32.42 -4.25
C HIS A 149 -58.78 31.24 -5.19
N ILE A 150 -58.17 31.49 -6.36
CA ILE A 150 -57.66 30.45 -7.26
C ILE A 150 -56.55 29.65 -6.56
N LEU A 151 -55.58 30.32 -5.93
CA LEU A 151 -54.51 29.64 -5.19
C LEU A 151 -55.06 28.87 -3.99
N HIS A 152 -55.98 29.47 -3.23
CA HIS A 152 -56.65 28.76 -2.14
C HIS A 152 -57.39 27.51 -2.65
N PHE A 153 -58.07 27.60 -3.80
CA PHE A 153 -58.71 26.46 -4.42
C PHE A 153 -57.70 25.37 -4.80
N PHE A 154 -56.54 25.71 -5.36
CA PHE A 154 -55.47 24.74 -5.64
C PHE A 154 -55.03 24.00 -4.38
N THR A 155 -54.84 24.68 -3.26
CA THR A 155 -54.45 24.05 -1.99
C THR A 155 -55.49 23.08 -1.42
N GLN A 156 -56.76 23.20 -1.82
CA GLN A 156 -57.85 22.34 -1.36
C GLN A 156 -58.09 21.10 -2.24
N ARG A 157 -57.39 20.98 -3.38
CA ARG A 157 -57.57 19.85 -4.30
C ARG A 157 -57.00 18.57 -3.70
N SER A 158 -57.69 17.45 -3.90
CA SER A 158 -57.30 16.14 -3.34
C SER A 158 -55.91 15.67 -3.81
N THR A 159 -55.47 16.11 -4.99
CA THR A 159 -54.18 15.75 -5.60
C THR A 159 -53.02 16.68 -5.20
N PHE A 160 -53.30 17.83 -4.58
CA PHE A 160 -52.29 18.87 -4.32
C PHE A 160 -51.22 18.42 -3.32
N VAL A 161 -51.61 17.78 -2.22
CA VAL A 161 -50.68 17.28 -1.17
C VAL A 161 -49.75 16.22 -1.75
N ALA A 162 -50.30 15.23 -2.46
CA ALA A 162 -49.51 14.16 -3.07
C ALA A 162 -48.53 14.71 -4.12
N ARG A 163 -48.94 15.71 -4.89
CA ARG A 163 -48.10 16.36 -5.91
C ARG A 163 -46.97 17.19 -5.30
N THR A 164 -47.27 17.97 -4.26
CA THR A 164 -46.29 18.75 -3.51
C THR A 164 -45.20 17.85 -2.92
N LEU A 165 -45.57 16.66 -2.43
CA LEU A 165 -44.60 15.66 -1.93
C LEU A 165 -43.69 15.10 -3.05
N VAL A 166 -44.23 14.83 -4.24
CA VAL A 166 -43.42 14.35 -5.39
C VAL A 166 -42.43 15.41 -5.86
N GLU A 167 -42.85 16.67 -5.92
CA GLU A 167 -41.98 17.78 -6.31
C GLU A 167 -40.88 18.04 -5.28
N HIS A 168 -41.21 18.06 -3.99
CA HIS A 168 -40.20 18.18 -2.93
C HIS A 168 -39.22 17.00 -2.94
N SER A 169 -39.70 15.77 -3.15
CA SER A 169 -38.82 14.59 -3.29
C SER A 169 -37.84 14.75 -4.46
N SER A 170 -38.32 15.27 -5.60
CA SER A 170 -37.49 15.50 -6.78
C SER A 170 -36.45 16.61 -6.55
N GLN A 171 -36.82 17.72 -5.91
CA GLN A 171 -35.90 18.79 -5.53
C GLN A 171 -34.83 18.32 -4.55
N LEU A 172 -35.20 17.51 -3.56
CA LEU A 172 -34.24 16.92 -2.62
C LEU A 172 -33.25 16.00 -3.33
N ALA A 173 -33.71 15.18 -4.28
CA ALA A 173 -32.84 14.33 -5.07
C ALA A 173 -31.83 15.15 -5.91
N GLU A 174 -32.25 16.29 -6.47
CA GLU A 174 -31.36 17.19 -7.21
C GLU A 174 -30.30 17.83 -6.31
N VAL A 175 -30.69 18.32 -5.12
CA VAL A 175 -29.75 18.91 -4.15
C VAL A 175 -28.73 17.86 -3.67
N ILE A 176 -29.17 16.62 -3.41
CA ILE A 176 -28.26 15.51 -3.07
C ILE A 176 -27.27 15.28 -4.21
N ALA A 177 -27.75 15.17 -5.45
CA ALA A 177 -26.88 14.96 -6.61
C ALA A 177 -25.85 16.09 -6.80
N GLN A 178 -26.24 17.35 -6.60
CA GLN A 178 -25.32 18.49 -6.65
C GLN A 178 -24.28 18.46 -5.52
N THR A 179 -24.70 18.05 -4.32
CA THR A 179 -23.81 17.91 -3.15
C THR A 179 -22.78 16.80 -3.38
N ASP A 180 -23.20 15.65 -3.91
CA ASP A 180 -22.31 14.54 -4.26
C ASP A 180 -21.28 14.98 -5.32
N LEU A 181 -21.70 15.77 -6.31
CA LEU A 181 -20.83 16.31 -7.36
C LEU A 181 -19.79 17.30 -6.79
N LEU A 182 -20.16 18.11 -5.80
CA LEU A 182 -19.24 19.00 -5.10
C LEU A 182 -18.22 18.24 -4.25
N LEU A 183 -18.65 17.20 -3.52
CA LEU A 183 -17.76 16.34 -2.73
C LEU A 183 -16.75 15.60 -3.62
N ALA A 184 -17.16 15.14 -4.79
CA ALA A 184 -16.28 14.50 -5.76
C ALA A 184 -15.22 15.47 -6.34
N ARG A 185 -15.57 16.75 -6.52
CA ARG A 185 -14.66 17.76 -7.09
C ARG A 185 -13.69 18.37 -6.07
N ASN A 186 -14.09 18.47 -4.81
CA ASN A 186 -13.27 19.04 -3.73
C ASN A 186 -13.21 18.10 -2.52
N PRO A 187 -12.51 16.96 -2.63
CA PRO A 187 -12.40 16.04 -1.52
C PRO A 187 -11.66 16.71 -0.35
N SER A 188 -12.17 16.50 0.86
CA SER A 188 -11.50 16.95 2.09
C SER A 188 -10.08 16.38 2.17
N PRO A 189 -9.14 17.03 2.90
CA PRO A 189 -7.80 16.48 3.11
C PRO A 189 -7.83 15.05 3.66
N VAL A 190 -8.80 14.72 4.54
CA VAL A 190 -9.00 13.37 5.08
C VAL A 190 -9.37 12.39 3.97
N THR A 191 -10.32 12.76 3.09
CA THR A 191 -10.74 11.91 1.97
C THR A 191 -9.58 11.67 0.99
N LYS A 192 -8.78 12.71 0.71
CA LYS A 192 -7.56 12.59 -0.12
C LYS A 192 -6.54 11.65 0.51
N ASP A 193 -6.34 11.76 1.83
CA ASP A 193 -5.44 10.89 2.59
C ASP A 193 -5.92 9.43 2.56
N THR A 194 -7.21 9.16 2.80
CA THR A 194 -7.78 7.80 2.77
C THR A 194 -7.64 7.16 1.39
N LEU A 195 -8.04 7.86 0.33
CA LEU A 195 -7.90 7.34 -1.05
C LEU A 195 -6.44 7.09 -1.43
N PHE A 196 -5.53 7.93 -0.94
CA PHE A 196 -4.09 7.71 -1.15
C PHE A 196 -3.57 6.52 -0.34
N GLU A 197 -4.00 6.38 0.93
CA GLU A 197 -3.64 5.27 1.81
C GLU A 197 -4.07 3.92 1.24
N GLU A 198 -5.28 3.81 0.66
CA GLU A 198 -5.75 2.59 -0.02
C GLU A 198 -4.86 2.21 -1.20
N ARG A 199 -4.54 3.18 -2.06
CA ARG A 199 -3.64 2.98 -3.20
C ARG A 199 -2.23 2.61 -2.75
N TYR A 200 -1.74 3.25 -1.70
CA TYR A 200 -0.43 2.98 -1.11
C TYR A 200 -0.37 1.58 -0.50
N ALA A 201 -1.40 1.17 0.24
CA ALA A 201 -1.53 -0.17 0.80
C ALA A 201 -1.51 -1.24 -0.30
N ALA A 202 -2.29 -1.06 -1.37
CA ALA A 202 -2.27 -1.95 -2.52
C ALA A 202 -0.87 -2.07 -3.16
N HIS A 203 -0.16 -0.94 -3.30
CA HIS A 203 1.22 -0.93 -3.79
C HIS A 203 2.18 -1.70 -2.87
N ILE A 204 2.06 -1.54 -1.55
CA ILE A 204 2.88 -2.27 -0.56
C ILE A 204 2.62 -3.77 -0.65
N ILE A 205 1.35 -4.18 -0.72
CA ILE A 205 0.97 -5.60 -0.88
C ILE A 205 1.55 -6.17 -2.17
N GLN A 206 1.44 -5.46 -3.29
CA GLN A 206 1.99 -5.94 -4.56
C GLN A 206 3.53 -6.01 -4.53
N LYS A 207 4.19 -4.98 -4.01
CA LYS A 207 5.66 -4.85 -4.01
C LYS A 207 6.33 -5.83 -3.03
N HIS A 208 5.71 -6.08 -1.88
CA HIS A 208 6.31 -6.85 -0.79
C HIS A 208 5.59 -8.19 -0.54
N GLY A 209 4.42 -8.45 -1.13
CA GLY A 209 3.64 -9.68 -0.95
C GLY A 209 4.14 -10.89 -1.73
N MET A 210 5.15 -10.70 -2.58
CA MET A 210 5.87 -11.78 -3.24
C MET A 210 7.29 -11.88 -2.69
N LEU A 211 7.68 -13.08 -2.29
CA LEU A 211 9.03 -13.41 -1.92
C LEU A 211 9.72 -14.05 -3.11
N THR A 212 10.69 -13.34 -3.67
CA THR A 212 11.60 -13.91 -4.67
C THR A 212 12.77 -14.55 -3.91
N ILE A 213 12.81 -15.88 -3.85
CA ILE A 213 14.04 -16.58 -3.44
C ILE A 213 14.97 -16.54 -4.65
N TYR A 214 15.65 -15.41 -4.80
CA TYR A 214 16.56 -15.19 -5.92
C TYR A 214 17.61 -16.29 -5.95
N GLY A 215 17.73 -16.95 -7.10
CA GLY A 215 18.65 -18.05 -7.30
C GLY A 215 18.04 -19.47 -7.20
N ILE A 216 16.73 -19.57 -7.02
CA ILE A 216 16.03 -20.86 -7.14
C ILE A 216 15.03 -20.71 -8.28
N ASP A 217 15.54 -20.77 -9.50
CA ASP A 217 14.74 -20.90 -10.70
C ASP A 217 14.95 -22.32 -11.20
N LEU A 218 14.17 -23.23 -10.62
CA LEU A 218 14.17 -24.63 -11.02
C LEU A 218 13.01 -24.84 -11.98
N SER A 219 13.20 -25.74 -12.95
CA SER A 219 12.16 -26.21 -13.88
C SER A 219 10.87 -26.72 -13.21
N ARG A 220 10.86 -26.89 -11.87
CA ARG A 220 9.72 -27.32 -11.04
C ARG A 220 9.40 -26.37 -9.87
N SER A 221 9.89 -25.13 -9.87
CA SER A 221 9.64 -24.17 -8.78
C SER A 221 9.23 -22.80 -9.30
N PRO A 222 8.24 -22.14 -8.68
CA PRO A 222 7.79 -20.83 -9.12
C PRO A 222 8.86 -19.75 -8.84
N GLU A 223 9.06 -18.82 -9.79
CA GLU A 223 10.01 -17.70 -9.69
C GLU A 223 9.67 -16.74 -8.52
N GLN A 224 8.41 -16.67 -8.13
CA GLN A 224 7.90 -15.80 -7.07
C GLN A 224 6.96 -16.60 -6.17
N TRP A 225 7.18 -16.53 -4.86
CA TRP A 225 6.41 -17.24 -3.86
C TRP A 225 5.50 -16.27 -3.12
N PRO A 226 4.20 -16.55 -2.97
CA PRO A 226 3.33 -15.74 -2.11
C PRO A 226 3.89 -15.70 -0.69
N LEU A 227 4.17 -14.48 -0.19
CA LEU A 227 4.80 -14.30 1.12
C LEU A 227 3.96 -14.93 2.24
N GLY A 228 2.63 -14.89 2.15
CA GLY A 228 1.72 -15.48 3.14
C GLY A 228 1.91 -17.00 3.31
N THR A 229 2.26 -17.71 2.23
CA THR A 229 2.49 -19.16 2.26
C THR A 229 3.92 -19.51 2.65
N ALA A 230 4.88 -18.65 2.29
CA ALA A 230 6.32 -18.88 2.48
C ALA A 230 6.89 -18.31 3.79
N TYR A 231 6.22 -17.35 4.44
CA TYR A 231 6.70 -16.74 5.68
C TYR A 231 6.72 -17.78 6.80
N LEU A 232 7.83 -17.82 7.54
CA LEU A 232 7.99 -18.61 8.75
C LEU A 232 8.25 -17.65 9.91
N SER A 233 7.42 -17.73 10.93
CA SER A 233 7.64 -17.03 12.19
C SER A 233 8.91 -17.57 12.85
N LEU A 234 9.95 -16.75 12.96
CA LEU A 234 11.22 -17.14 13.59
C LEU A 234 11.22 -16.77 15.06
N GLU A 235 11.99 -17.49 15.88
CA GLU A 235 12.20 -17.10 17.27
C GLU A 235 13.22 -15.96 17.39
N ALA A 236 13.04 -15.13 18.40
CA ALA A 236 13.90 -14.03 18.76
C ALA A 236 14.15 -14.05 20.27
N ASP A 237 15.41 -13.88 20.65
CA ASP A 237 15.84 -13.81 22.05
C ASP A 237 15.74 -12.37 22.57
N LEU A 238 15.12 -12.23 23.75
CA LEU A 238 14.91 -10.98 24.49
C LEU A 238 16.04 -10.81 25.51
N ASP A 239 17.01 -9.97 25.18
CA ASP A 239 18.11 -9.50 26.05
C ASP A 239 19.02 -10.59 26.68
N ARG A 240 20.33 -10.49 26.44
CA ARG A 240 21.34 -11.53 26.78
C ARG A 240 21.60 -11.70 28.29
N ASP A 241 21.14 -10.80 29.15
CA ASP A 241 21.55 -10.70 30.56
C ASP A 241 20.55 -11.25 31.60
N THR A 242 19.28 -11.52 31.25
CA THR A 242 18.27 -11.99 32.22
C THR A 242 17.39 -13.11 31.65
N ARG A 243 17.56 -14.33 32.19
CA ARG A 243 16.73 -15.55 32.02
C ARG A 243 15.79 -15.56 30.79
N HIS A 244 16.32 -16.14 29.71
CA HIS A 244 15.74 -16.46 28.41
C HIS A 244 14.22 -16.64 28.35
N ALA A 245 13.56 -15.74 27.61
CA ALA A 245 12.25 -16.00 27.04
C ALA A 245 12.35 -15.84 25.51
N MET A 246 12.43 -16.97 24.79
CA MET A 246 12.31 -16.99 23.34
C MET A 246 10.88 -16.57 22.97
N ILE A 247 10.74 -15.54 22.15
CA ILE A 247 9.46 -15.11 21.61
C ILE A 247 9.48 -15.23 20.09
N ARG A 248 8.33 -15.44 19.47
CA ARG A 248 8.25 -15.32 18.01
C ARG A 248 8.50 -13.87 17.57
N ALA A 249 9.20 -13.68 16.46
CA ALA A 249 9.69 -12.37 16.02
C ALA A 249 8.57 -11.37 15.78
N GLU A 250 7.39 -11.80 15.32
CA GLU A 250 6.23 -10.92 15.20
C GLU A 250 5.61 -10.53 16.56
N HIS A 251 5.84 -11.31 17.62
CA HIS A 251 5.41 -10.98 18.98
C HIS A 251 6.33 -9.94 19.64
N ALA A 252 7.43 -9.56 18.98
CA ALA A 252 8.32 -8.50 19.40
C ALA A 252 7.58 -7.20 19.74
N PHE A 253 6.53 -6.90 18.99
CA PHE A 253 5.79 -5.64 19.06
C PHE A 253 4.65 -5.64 20.09
N ASN A 254 4.42 -6.75 20.80
CA ASN A 254 3.36 -6.82 21.79
C ASN A 254 3.70 -5.91 22.99
N GLY A 255 3.06 -4.75 23.07
CA GLY A 255 3.33 -3.73 24.08
C GLY A 255 4.65 -2.98 23.91
N ARG A 256 5.31 -3.08 22.75
CA ARG A 256 6.60 -2.43 22.48
C ARG A 256 6.54 -1.60 21.18
N ASP A 257 6.77 -0.31 21.31
CA ASP A 257 6.76 0.62 20.17
C ASP A 257 8.14 0.77 19.50
N ARG A 258 9.22 0.26 20.11
CA ARG A 258 10.60 0.47 19.64
C ARG A 258 11.43 -0.81 19.75
N VAL A 259 11.76 -1.40 18.61
CA VAL A 259 12.44 -2.69 18.52
C VAL A 259 13.67 -2.58 17.63
N LEU A 260 14.82 -3.02 18.13
CA LEU A 260 16.04 -3.21 17.35
C LEU A 260 16.24 -4.71 17.15
N LEU A 261 16.03 -5.18 15.92
CA LEU A 261 16.17 -6.58 15.55
C LEU A 261 17.54 -6.86 14.96
N ARG A 262 18.31 -7.69 15.66
CA ARG A 262 19.63 -8.17 15.26
C ARG A 262 19.50 -9.57 14.66
N GLY A 263 20.32 -9.88 13.67
CA GLY A 263 20.37 -11.23 13.12
C GLY A 263 21.50 -11.40 12.11
N VAL A 264 22.01 -12.62 11.98
CA VAL A 264 23.06 -12.96 10.99
C VAL A 264 22.54 -12.84 9.55
N ALA A 265 23.42 -12.96 8.56
CA ALA A 265 23.01 -12.94 7.15
C ALA A 265 22.01 -14.06 6.85
N GLY A 266 21.00 -13.79 6.00
CA GLY A 266 20.01 -14.81 5.62
C GLY A 266 19.03 -15.20 6.73
N SER A 267 19.13 -14.63 7.94
CA SER A 267 18.23 -14.92 9.07
C SER A 267 16.78 -14.46 8.88
N GLY A 268 16.41 -13.92 7.71
CA GLY A 268 15.02 -13.49 7.44
C GLY A 268 14.63 -12.08 7.94
N LYS A 269 15.57 -11.20 8.32
CA LYS A 269 15.25 -9.81 8.77
C LYS A 269 14.42 -9.02 7.75
N THR A 270 14.91 -8.94 6.51
CA THR A 270 14.19 -8.27 5.41
C THR A 270 12.87 -8.96 5.10
N THR A 271 12.80 -10.29 5.24
CA THR A 271 11.56 -11.06 5.08
C THR A 271 10.52 -10.71 6.15
N LEU A 272 10.95 -10.52 7.41
CA LEU A 272 10.08 -10.04 8.48
C LEU A 272 9.61 -8.59 8.21
N VAL A 273 10.50 -7.72 7.73
CA VAL A 273 10.14 -6.34 7.33
C VAL A 273 9.07 -6.35 6.25
N GLN A 274 9.25 -7.17 5.20
CA GLN A 274 8.27 -7.32 4.12
C GLN A 274 6.94 -7.86 4.64
N TRP A 275 6.99 -8.87 5.50
CA TRP A 275 5.79 -9.47 6.08
C TRP A 275 5.02 -8.48 6.95
N LEU A 276 5.69 -7.76 7.85
CA LEU A 276 5.07 -6.70 8.65
C LEU A 276 4.45 -5.62 7.78
N ALA A 277 5.12 -5.21 6.70
CA ALA A 277 4.59 -4.22 5.78
C ALA A 277 3.31 -4.72 5.09
N VAL A 278 3.30 -5.95 4.58
CA VAL A 278 2.14 -6.56 3.91
C VAL A 278 1.00 -6.78 4.87
N THR A 279 1.25 -7.39 6.04
CA THR A 279 0.22 -7.63 7.06
C THR A 279 -0.40 -6.33 7.55
N THR A 280 0.41 -5.29 7.75
CA THR A 280 -0.09 -3.96 8.12
C THR A 280 -0.88 -3.33 6.97
N ALA A 281 -0.46 -3.48 5.72
CA ALA A 281 -1.20 -2.95 4.57
C ALA A 281 -2.52 -3.68 4.29
N GLN A 282 -2.58 -4.99 4.56
CA GLN A 282 -3.78 -5.82 4.34
C GLN A 282 -4.91 -5.51 5.33
N GLN A 283 -4.57 -5.05 6.54
CA GLN A 283 -5.55 -4.78 7.61
C GLN A 283 -6.47 -6.00 7.86
N ASP A 284 -5.93 -7.21 7.75
CA ASP A 284 -6.73 -8.44 7.81
C ASP A 284 -7.25 -8.69 9.23
N LEU A 285 -8.57 -8.57 9.38
CA LEU A 285 -9.26 -8.75 10.65
C LEU A 285 -9.30 -10.22 11.09
N ALA A 286 -9.10 -11.20 10.19
CA ALA A 286 -9.04 -12.63 10.56
C ALA A 286 -7.84 -12.97 11.46
N VAL A 287 -6.82 -12.10 11.47
CA VAL A 287 -5.67 -12.18 12.38
C VAL A 287 -6.09 -11.96 13.85
N LEU A 288 -7.22 -11.29 14.10
CA LEU A 288 -7.77 -11.07 15.45
C LEU A 288 -8.33 -12.37 16.07
N ASP A 289 -8.98 -13.22 15.27
CA ASP A 289 -9.57 -14.48 15.75
C ASP A 289 -8.50 -15.54 16.12
N SER A 290 -7.28 -15.36 15.62
CA SER A 290 -6.14 -16.24 15.89
C SER A 290 -5.44 -15.96 17.24
N GLY A 291 -5.88 -14.94 17.99
CA GLY A 291 -5.20 -14.47 19.20
C GLY A 291 -3.81 -13.86 18.94
N ALA A 292 -3.53 -13.46 17.70
CA ALA A 292 -2.20 -12.98 17.31
C ALA A 292 -1.93 -11.54 17.81
N PRO A 293 -0.69 -11.20 18.25
CA PRO A 293 -0.32 -9.89 18.82
C PRO A 293 -0.32 -8.70 17.83
N LEU A 294 -0.86 -8.90 16.63
CA LEU A 294 -0.82 -7.97 15.51
C LEU A 294 -1.95 -6.92 15.57
N ALA A 295 -2.82 -6.99 16.58
CA ALA A 295 -3.87 -5.98 16.81
C ALA A 295 -3.30 -4.56 16.92
N SER A 296 -2.07 -4.41 17.44
CA SER A 296 -1.37 -3.13 17.54
C SER A 296 -0.98 -2.52 16.20
N LEU A 297 -0.99 -3.31 15.11
CA LEU A 297 -0.69 -2.87 13.74
C LEU A 297 -1.93 -2.43 12.96
N ILE A 298 -3.13 -2.72 13.49
CA ILE A 298 -4.38 -2.31 12.85
C ILE A 298 -4.50 -0.79 12.87
N GLY A 299 -4.94 -0.21 11.75
CA GLY A 299 -5.05 1.23 11.55
C GLY A 299 -3.70 1.94 11.33
N ARG A 300 -2.59 1.21 11.25
CA ARG A 300 -1.26 1.77 10.96
C ARG A 300 -0.92 1.76 9.47
N VAL A 301 0.01 2.64 9.10
CA VAL A 301 0.57 2.79 7.75
C VAL A 301 2.04 2.37 7.76
N PRO A 302 2.46 1.37 6.95
CA PRO A 302 3.83 0.88 6.93
C PRO A 302 4.73 1.74 6.03
N PHE A 303 5.83 2.26 6.58
CA PHE A 303 6.90 2.93 5.85
C PHE A 303 8.14 2.03 5.83
N VAL A 304 8.39 1.38 4.68
CA VAL A 304 9.60 0.57 4.46
C VAL A 304 10.75 1.46 4.02
N LEU A 305 11.80 1.54 4.84
CA LEU A 305 12.94 2.45 4.69
C LEU A 305 14.26 1.65 4.61
N PRO A 306 14.63 1.11 3.43
CA PRO A 306 15.89 0.39 3.26
C PRO A 306 17.07 1.38 3.29
N MET A 307 17.97 1.23 4.26
CA MET A 307 19.06 2.17 4.51
C MET A 307 20.00 2.30 3.32
N ARG A 308 20.30 1.19 2.64
CA ARG A 308 21.03 1.18 1.36
C ARG A 308 20.49 2.16 0.33
N THR A 309 19.16 2.24 0.20
CA THR A 309 18.50 3.08 -0.80
C THR A 309 18.53 4.54 -0.35
N LEU A 310 18.34 4.79 0.95
CA LEU A 310 18.27 6.14 1.51
C LEU A 310 19.61 6.87 1.46
N THR A 311 20.74 6.17 1.64
CA THR A 311 22.07 6.78 1.75
C THR A 311 22.85 6.82 0.44
N ARG A 312 22.22 6.43 -0.67
CA ARG A 312 22.89 6.13 -1.95
C ARG A 312 23.20 7.36 -2.79
N GLN A 313 22.31 8.36 -2.76
CA GLN A 313 22.35 9.52 -3.68
C GLN A 313 22.62 10.83 -2.94
N HIS A 314 22.48 10.85 -1.62
CA HIS A 314 22.61 12.06 -0.81
C HIS A 314 23.30 11.73 0.51
N ASP A 315 24.11 12.66 1.00
CA ASP A 315 24.78 12.56 2.30
C ASP A 315 23.82 12.74 3.48
N ASP A 316 22.64 13.32 3.23
CA ASP A 316 21.61 13.64 4.22
C ASP A 316 20.42 12.68 4.15
N LEU A 317 19.84 12.37 5.31
CA LEU A 317 18.69 11.48 5.46
C LEU A 317 17.37 12.26 5.31
N PRO A 318 16.31 11.66 4.73
CA PRO A 318 15.09 12.38 4.40
C PRO A 318 14.24 12.79 5.60
N ALA A 319 13.48 13.87 5.42
CA ALA A 319 12.32 14.18 6.23
C ALA A 319 11.11 13.29 5.86
N PRO A 320 10.06 13.20 6.71
CA PRO A 320 8.88 12.36 6.46
C PRO A 320 8.23 12.52 5.08
N ASP A 321 8.12 13.77 4.60
CA ASP A 321 7.50 14.05 3.30
C ASP A 321 8.31 13.49 2.11
N GLU A 322 9.61 13.23 2.30
CA GLU A 322 10.50 12.70 1.26
C GLU A 322 10.63 11.17 1.29
N PHE A 323 10.03 10.48 2.26
CA PHE A 323 10.19 9.04 2.43
C PHE A 323 9.84 8.25 1.16
N LEU A 324 8.69 8.55 0.54
CA LEU A 324 8.23 7.84 -0.66
C LEU A 324 9.12 8.17 -1.88
N HIS A 325 9.58 9.42 -1.99
CA HIS A 325 10.51 9.82 -3.05
C HIS A 325 11.86 9.11 -2.93
N ARG A 326 12.47 9.12 -1.74
CA ARG A 326 13.77 8.48 -1.49
C ARG A 326 13.74 6.96 -1.62
N THR A 327 12.60 6.34 -1.34
CA THR A 327 12.39 4.89 -1.52
C THR A 327 11.92 4.51 -2.92
N ARG A 328 11.83 5.49 -3.83
CA ARG A 328 11.45 5.32 -5.24
C ARG A 328 10.06 4.71 -5.41
N CYS A 329 9.13 5.11 -4.55
CA CYS A 329 7.73 4.73 -4.71
C CYS A 329 7.14 5.49 -5.91
N PRO A 330 6.53 4.79 -6.90
CA PRO A 330 5.89 5.46 -8.04
C PRO A 330 4.76 6.41 -7.64
N LEU A 331 4.16 6.19 -6.46
CA LEU A 331 3.08 7.01 -5.92
C LEU A 331 3.57 8.29 -5.23
N ALA A 332 4.88 8.50 -5.10
CA ALA A 332 5.45 9.64 -4.38
C ALA A 332 4.93 10.99 -4.91
N GLY A 333 4.85 11.17 -6.23
CA GLY A 333 4.32 12.39 -6.84
C GLY A 333 2.82 12.62 -6.67
N ALA A 334 2.08 11.58 -6.26
CA ALA A 334 0.64 11.66 -5.98
C ALA A 334 0.34 11.78 -4.47
N GLN A 335 1.38 11.83 -3.62
CA GLN A 335 1.25 11.97 -2.17
C GLN A 335 0.59 13.31 -1.84
N PRO A 336 -0.50 13.33 -1.03
CA PRO A 336 -1.06 14.58 -0.54
C PRO A 336 -0.04 15.35 0.31
N THR A 337 0.01 16.66 0.16
CA THR A 337 0.97 17.52 0.88
C THR A 337 0.84 17.33 2.40
N GLY A 338 1.96 17.07 3.08
CA GLY A 338 2.02 16.83 4.54
C GLY A 338 1.35 15.54 5.02
N TRP A 339 1.01 14.61 4.12
CA TRP A 339 0.35 13.35 4.49
C TRP A 339 1.21 12.52 5.45
N ALA A 340 2.49 12.34 5.13
CA ALA A 340 3.39 11.53 5.97
C ALA A 340 3.52 12.14 7.37
N ASP A 341 3.70 13.46 7.47
CA ASP A 341 3.71 14.16 8.76
C ASP A 341 2.41 13.94 9.56
N ARG A 342 1.23 14.08 8.93
CA ARG A 342 -0.07 13.82 9.60
C ARG A 342 -0.18 12.39 10.10
N VAL A 343 0.21 11.40 9.30
CA VAL A 343 0.20 9.98 9.70
C VAL A 343 1.09 9.75 10.94
N LEU A 344 2.30 10.31 10.94
CA LEU A 344 3.25 10.17 12.03
C LEU A 344 2.82 10.95 13.29
N ALA A 345 2.26 12.15 13.13
CA ALA A 345 1.75 12.97 14.23
C ALA A 345 0.58 12.29 14.95
N LEU A 346 -0.30 11.61 14.19
CA LEU A 346 -1.39 10.80 14.72
C LEU A 346 -0.93 9.49 15.37
N GLY A 347 0.36 9.13 15.26
CA GLY A 347 0.90 7.89 15.81
C GLY A 347 0.52 6.64 15.00
N ARG A 348 0.05 6.80 13.76
CA ARG A 348 -0.36 5.70 12.87
C ARG A 348 0.81 5.13 12.06
N GLY A 349 2.03 5.64 12.20
CA GLY A 349 3.19 5.12 11.48
C GLY A 349 3.69 3.79 12.04
N LEU A 350 4.04 2.89 11.13
CA LEU A 350 4.94 1.76 11.36
C LEU A 350 6.20 1.98 10.52
N LEU A 351 7.32 2.34 11.15
CA LEU A 351 8.56 2.65 10.48
C LEU A 351 9.49 1.44 10.50
N LEU A 352 9.79 0.93 9.32
CA LEU A 352 10.57 -0.30 9.11
C LEU A 352 11.91 0.08 8.47
N ILE A 353 12.90 0.36 9.32
CA ILE A 353 14.25 0.77 8.92
C ILE A 353 15.10 -0.49 8.72
N ASP A 354 15.32 -0.88 7.47
CA ASP A 354 16.02 -2.13 7.12
C ASP A 354 17.48 -1.89 6.77
N GLY A 355 18.40 -2.65 7.38
CA GLY A 355 19.79 -2.76 6.92
C GLY A 355 20.76 -1.69 7.44
N ILE A 356 20.76 -1.37 8.74
CA ILE A 356 21.77 -0.45 9.32
C ILE A 356 23.22 -0.96 9.11
N ASP A 357 23.39 -2.27 8.96
CA ASP A 357 24.68 -2.87 8.64
C ASP A 357 25.21 -2.54 7.25
N GLU A 358 24.34 -2.16 6.33
CA GLU A 358 24.66 -1.87 4.92
C GLU A 358 25.31 -0.50 4.74
N VAL A 359 25.27 0.37 5.76
CA VAL A 359 25.82 1.73 5.70
C VAL A 359 27.15 1.86 6.46
N SER A 360 27.99 2.80 6.03
CA SER A 360 29.33 3.03 6.61
C SER A 360 29.27 3.41 8.10
N LYS A 361 30.36 3.18 8.86
CA LYS A 361 30.45 3.58 10.28
C LYS A 361 30.14 5.06 10.51
N ARG A 362 30.59 5.96 9.62
CA ARG A 362 30.32 7.41 9.71
C ARG A 362 28.84 7.71 9.49
N THR A 363 28.20 6.99 8.58
CA THR A 363 26.78 7.12 8.27
C THR A 363 25.91 6.60 9.42
N ARG A 364 26.31 5.51 10.09
CA ARG A 364 25.57 4.96 11.24
C ARG A 364 25.32 5.99 12.35
N GLU A 365 26.33 6.78 12.71
CA GLU A 365 26.16 7.82 13.74
C GLU A 365 25.25 8.97 13.28
N ARG A 366 25.25 9.30 11.98
CA ARG A 366 24.27 10.24 11.41
C ARG A 366 22.86 9.66 11.43
N THR A 367 22.71 8.39 11.05
CA THR A 367 21.43 7.67 11.12
C THR A 367 20.89 7.63 12.54
N ARG A 368 21.76 7.45 13.54
CA ARG A 368 21.35 7.52 14.94
C ARG A 368 20.78 8.88 15.31
N ARG A 369 21.45 9.98 14.95
CA ARG A 369 20.97 11.34 15.23
C ARG A 369 19.64 11.63 14.52
N TRP A 370 19.55 11.29 13.24
CA TRP A 370 18.31 11.40 12.48
C TRP A 370 17.16 10.61 13.12
N LEU A 371 17.42 9.38 13.57
CA LEU A 371 16.45 8.57 14.28
C LEU A 371 16.04 9.22 15.62
N GLN A 372 16.98 9.78 16.38
CA GLN A 372 16.69 10.51 17.62
C GLN A 372 15.75 11.70 17.38
N ASP A 373 16.02 12.50 16.35
CA ASP A 373 15.20 13.68 16.00
C ASP A 373 13.76 13.26 15.64
N LEU A 374 13.62 12.19 14.85
CA LEU A 374 12.30 11.65 14.50
C LEU A 374 11.56 11.05 15.70
N LEU A 375 12.26 10.34 16.60
CA LEU A 375 11.67 9.76 17.80
C LEU A 375 11.22 10.82 18.80
N ALA A 376 11.94 11.94 18.87
CA ALA A 376 11.57 13.09 19.69
C ALA A 376 10.34 13.81 19.12
N THR A 377 10.26 13.92 17.79
CA THR A 377 9.15 14.60 17.10
C THR A 377 7.88 13.75 17.08
N TYR A 378 8.00 12.44 16.86
CA TYR A 378 6.86 11.53 16.66
C TYR A 378 6.88 10.29 17.58
N PRO A 379 6.66 10.47 18.91
CA PRO A 379 6.92 9.45 19.90
C PRO A 379 5.96 8.25 19.91
N ARG A 380 4.76 8.38 19.30
CA ARG A 380 3.64 7.40 19.36
C ARG A 380 3.66 6.34 18.25
N ASN A 381 4.65 6.38 17.35
CA ASN A 381 4.76 5.43 16.24
C ASN A 381 5.50 4.15 16.65
N VAL A 382 5.30 3.09 15.86
CA VAL A 382 6.04 1.83 16.03
C VAL A 382 7.27 1.84 15.13
N TRP A 383 8.42 1.46 15.69
CA TRP A 383 9.71 1.49 15.03
C TRP A 383 10.35 0.11 15.08
N LEU A 384 10.67 -0.42 13.90
CA LEU A 384 11.56 -1.56 13.74
C LEU A 384 12.84 -1.08 13.07
N VAL A 385 13.98 -1.33 13.71
CA VAL A 385 15.30 -1.14 13.11
C VAL A 385 15.93 -2.50 12.97
N THR A 386 16.46 -2.85 11.79
CA THR A 386 17.18 -4.10 11.58
C THR A 386 18.68 -3.86 11.45
N SER A 387 19.48 -4.76 12.02
CA SER A 387 20.94 -4.72 11.88
C SER A 387 21.56 -6.10 12.03
N ARG A 388 22.85 -6.21 11.74
CA ARG A 388 23.67 -7.37 12.12
C ARG A 388 24.29 -7.15 13.48
N PRO A 389 24.52 -8.21 14.28
CA PRO A 389 25.22 -8.11 15.56
C PRO A 389 26.59 -7.43 15.45
N SER A 390 27.29 -7.62 14.33
CA SER A 390 28.63 -7.05 14.09
C SER A 390 28.63 -5.58 13.66
N ALA A 391 27.49 -5.03 13.24
CA ALA A 391 27.43 -3.69 12.67
C ALA A 391 27.25 -2.59 13.71
N VAL A 392 26.57 -2.90 14.81
CA VAL A 392 26.28 -1.96 15.89
C VAL A 392 26.77 -2.57 17.19
N ARG A 393 27.38 -1.75 18.05
CA ARG A 393 27.79 -2.17 19.40
C ARG A 393 26.58 -2.62 20.21
N ASP A 394 26.80 -3.45 21.23
CA ASP A 394 25.74 -3.78 22.19
C ASP A 394 25.17 -2.50 22.82
N ARG A 395 23.83 -2.46 22.99
CA ARG A 395 23.10 -1.30 23.54
C ARG A 395 23.26 -0.02 22.72
N TRP A 396 23.40 -0.11 21.40
CA TRP A 396 23.61 1.04 20.51
C TRP A 396 22.46 2.06 20.58
N LEU A 397 21.21 1.58 20.72
CA LEU A 397 19.99 2.39 20.84
C LEU A 397 19.32 2.31 22.23
N ALA A 398 20.08 1.92 23.26
CA ALA A 398 19.51 1.74 24.60
C ALA A 398 19.03 3.07 25.21
N THR A 399 19.69 4.19 24.91
CA THR A 399 19.30 5.53 25.40
C THR A 399 17.95 5.96 24.83
N GLU A 400 17.62 5.47 23.64
CA GLU A 400 16.42 5.76 22.87
C GLU A 400 15.25 4.82 23.23
N LYS A 401 15.45 3.97 24.26
CA LYS A 401 14.51 2.98 24.79
C LYS A 401 14.11 1.90 23.77
N PHE A 402 15.04 1.52 22.89
CA PHE A 402 14.82 0.36 22.02
C PHE A 402 14.98 -0.93 22.80
N THR A 403 14.04 -1.86 22.59
CA THR A 403 14.20 -3.25 23.03
C THR A 403 15.05 -3.96 21.99
N GLU A 404 16.21 -4.50 22.39
CA GLU A 404 17.06 -5.28 21.50
C GLU A 404 16.59 -6.73 21.46
N LEU A 405 16.40 -7.25 20.26
CA LEU A 405 16.04 -8.63 19.98
C LEU A 405 17.07 -9.24 19.05
N SER A 406 17.40 -10.51 19.24
CA SER A 406 18.25 -11.24 18.31
C SER A 406 17.48 -12.40 17.69
N LEU A 407 17.32 -12.41 16.38
CA LEU A 407 16.75 -13.55 15.65
C LEU A 407 17.59 -14.79 15.93
N ALA A 408 16.94 -15.80 16.48
CA ALA A 408 17.51 -17.11 16.69
C ALA A 408 17.62 -17.84 15.34
N PRO A 409 18.61 -18.74 15.18
CA PRO A 409 18.58 -19.73 14.11
C PRO A 409 17.27 -20.53 14.16
N MET A 410 16.80 -21.02 13.01
CA MET A 410 15.60 -21.86 12.97
C MET A 410 15.77 -23.07 13.89
N SER A 411 14.80 -23.28 14.77
CA SER A 411 14.73 -24.52 15.54
C SER A 411 14.50 -25.72 14.60
N ARG A 412 14.74 -26.94 15.07
CA ARG A 412 14.45 -28.15 14.27
C ARG A 412 12.99 -28.22 13.82
N GLN A 413 12.08 -27.69 14.64
CA GLN A 413 10.66 -27.62 14.31
C GLN A 413 10.39 -26.57 13.23
N ASP A 414 11.05 -25.41 13.31
CA ASP A 414 10.94 -24.37 12.28
C ASP A 414 11.49 -24.86 10.95
N VAL A 415 12.66 -25.52 10.94
CA VAL A 415 13.24 -26.14 9.73
C VAL A 415 12.27 -27.13 9.09
N THR A 416 11.67 -28.01 9.90
CA THR A 416 10.67 -28.99 9.41
C THR A 416 9.45 -28.25 8.83
N SER A 417 8.94 -27.24 9.54
CA SER A 417 7.81 -26.42 9.10
C SER A 417 8.11 -25.66 7.80
N PHE A 418 9.34 -25.16 7.65
CA PHE A 418 9.81 -24.49 6.44
C PHE A 418 9.81 -25.46 5.25
N ILE A 419 10.36 -26.67 5.44
CA ILE A 419 10.38 -27.71 4.39
C ILE A 419 8.94 -28.03 3.94
N HIS A 420 8.01 -28.17 4.89
CA HIS A 420 6.60 -28.42 4.58
C HIS A 420 5.94 -27.27 3.80
N ARG A 421 6.12 -26.02 4.25
CA ARG A 421 5.58 -24.84 3.56
C ARG A 421 6.13 -24.71 2.14
N TRP A 422 7.43 -24.95 1.98
CA TRP A 422 8.08 -24.93 0.68
C TRP A 422 7.50 -25.99 -0.26
N HIS A 423 7.35 -27.24 0.20
CA HIS A 423 6.77 -28.31 -0.63
C HIS A 423 5.28 -28.08 -0.93
N ASN A 424 4.52 -27.52 0.01
CA ASN A 424 3.12 -27.13 -0.23
C ASN A 424 2.98 -26.09 -1.33
N ALA A 425 3.81 -25.05 -1.30
CA ALA A 425 3.77 -24.04 -2.34
C ALA A 425 4.32 -24.58 -3.68
N ALA A 426 5.30 -25.50 -3.69
CA ALA A 426 5.69 -26.22 -4.90
C ALA A 426 4.51 -27.03 -5.48
N ARG A 427 3.78 -27.80 -4.66
CA ARG A 427 2.59 -28.55 -5.08
C ARG A 427 1.51 -27.67 -5.71
N SER A 428 1.33 -26.44 -5.21
CA SER A 428 0.30 -25.52 -5.69
C SER A 428 0.48 -25.11 -7.15
N VAL A 429 1.71 -25.23 -7.67
CA VAL A 429 2.06 -24.89 -9.06
C VAL A 429 2.46 -26.12 -9.89
N SER A 430 2.40 -27.34 -9.33
CA SER A 430 2.79 -28.59 -10.01
C SER A 430 1.58 -29.43 -10.48
N GLU A 431 1.81 -30.18 -11.57
CA GLU A 431 0.88 -31.15 -12.14
C GLU A 431 0.61 -32.35 -11.20
N PRO A 432 -0.53 -33.06 -11.33
CA PRO A 432 -0.94 -34.12 -10.39
C PRO A 432 0.07 -35.27 -10.21
N GLU A 433 0.76 -35.69 -11.28
CA GLU A 433 1.74 -36.78 -11.22
C GLU A 433 3.02 -36.40 -10.48
N GLU A 434 3.42 -35.13 -10.52
CA GLU A 434 4.61 -34.62 -9.83
C GLU A 434 4.38 -34.45 -8.32
N ARG A 435 3.12 -34.26 -7.89
CA ARG A 435 2.77 -34.10 -6.47
C ARG A 435 3.14 -35.33 -5.63
N ASN A 436 2.93 -36.54 -6.15
CA ASN A 436 3.28 -37.77 -5.45
C ASN A 436 4.81 -37.93 -5.25
N GLN A 437 5.63 -37.43 -6.19
CA GLN A 437 7.09 -37.45 -6.07
C GLN A 437 7.57 -36.43 -5.02
N LEU A 438 6.92 -35.26 -4.96
CA LEU A 438 7.21 -34.22 -3.97
C LEU A 438 6.96 -34.70 -2.53
N ASP A 439 5.96 -35.55 -2.29
CA ASP A 439 5.68 -36.12 -0.95
C ASP A 439 6.82 -37.04 -0.47
N ALA A 440 7.36 -37.87 -1.38
CA ALA A 440 8.51 -38.71 -1.10
C ALA A 440 9.77 -37.86 -0.85
N TYR A 441 9.95 -36.77 -1.61
CA TYR A 441 11.08 -35.86 -1.44
C TYR A 441 11.00 -35.08 -0.13
N GLU A 442 9.84 -34.57 0.23
CA GLU A 442 9.62 -33.89 1.51
C GLU A 442 10.00 -34.80 2.68
N SER A 443 9.49 -36.03 2.68
CA SER A 443 9.73 -37.02 3.74
C SER A 443 11.22 -37.42 3.84
N SER A 444 11.86 -37.65 2.70
CA SER A 444 13.30 -37.93 2.62
C SER A 444 14.13 -36.76 3.15
N LEU A 445 13.79 -35.52 2.78
CA LEU A 445 14.54 -34.35 3.18
C LEU A 445 14.43 -34.07 4.68
N VAL A 446 13.22 -34.15 5.23
CA VAL A 446 13.00 -34.02 6.68
C VAL A 446 13.85 -35.05 7.44
N THR A 447 13.93 -36.28 6.93
CA THR A 447 14.76 -37.34 7.51
C THR A 447 16.26 -37.03 7.39
N ALA A 448 16.71 -36.57 6.21
CA ALA A 448 18.11 -36.21 5.97
C ALA A 448 18.58 -35.06 6.88
N VAL A 449 17.75 -34.03 7.05
CA VAL A 449 18.05 -32.87 7.91
C VAL A 449 18.06 -33.24 9.39
N ARG A 450 17.27 -34.25 9.81
CA ARG A 450 17.30 -34.76 11.19
C ARG A 450 18.51 -35.64 11.48
N THR A 451 18.98 -36.40 10.49
CA THR A 451 20.03 -37.41 10.66
C THR A 451 21.44 -36.86 10.41
N LYS A 452 21.62 -35.95 9.45
CA LYS A 452 22.93 -35.37 9.09
C LYS A 452 23.14 -34.04 9.80
N GLN A 453 24.06 -34.00 10.77
CA GLN A 453 24.30 -32.82 11.60
C GLN A 453 24.77 -31.59 10.81
N ASP A 454 25.59 -31.77 9.77
CA ASP A 454 26.07 -30.66 8.93
C ASP A 454 24.96 -30.01 8.12
N LEU A 455 24.06 -30.84 7.58
CA LEU A 455 22.87 -30.38 6.88
C LEU A 455 21.90 -29.69 7.85
N ALA A 456 21.71 -30.24 9.05
CA ALA A 456 20.92 -29.62 10.10
C ALA A 456 21.44 -28.22 10.46
N ARG A 457 22.76 -28.08 10.65
CA ARG A 457 23.41 -26.79 10.95
C ARG A 457 23.22 -25.77 9.83
N LEU A 458 23.33 -26.19 8.57
CA LEU A 458 23.11 -25.31 7.42
C LEU A 458 21.65 -24.90 7.27
N ALA A 459 20.74 -25.86 7.42
CA ALA A 459 19.30 -25.65 7.29
C ALA A 459 18.73 -24.74 8.37
N THR A 460 19.45 -24.47 9.47
CA THR A 460 19.03 -23.46 10.47
C THR A 460 18.90 -22.04 9.91
N ASN A 461 19.48 -21.78 8.73
CA ASN A 461 19.32 -20.53 8.01
C ASN A 461 18.21 -20.67 6.94
N PRO A 462 17.12 -19.87 6.98
CA PRO A 462 15.98 -19.98 6.05
C PRO A 462 16.36 -20.03 4.59
N LEU A 463 17.36 -19.23 4.20
CA LEU A 463 17.87 -19.22 2.84
C LEU A 463 18.47 -20.57 2.45
N MET A 464 19.40 -21.08 3.26
CA MET A 464 20.08 -22.34 2.99
C MET A 464 19.09 -23.49 3.02
N CYS A 465 18.08 -23.44 3.90
CA CYS A 465 16.99 -24.40 3.92
C CYS A 465 16.23 -24.40 2.58
N GLY A 466 15.86 -23.22 2.06
CA GLY A 466 15.21 -23.11 0.75
C GLY A 466 16.04 -23.67 -0.40
N LEU A 467 17.34 -23.37 -0.41
CA LEU A 467 18.29 -23.89 -1.39
C LEU A 467 18.47 -25.41 -1.29
N ILE A 468 18.49 -25.95 -0.08
CA ILE A 468 18.55 -27.39 0.17
C ILE A 468 17.27 -28.07 -0.33
N CYS A 469 16.08 -27.49 -0.07
CA CYS A 469 14.81 -27.99 -0.59
C CYS A 469 14.84 -28.05 -2.12
N ALA A 470 15.23 -26.94 -2.75
CA ALA A 470 15.38 -26.83 -4.19
C ALA A 470 16.33 -27.89 -4.76
N LEU A 471 17.56 -27.96 -4.25
CA LEU A 471 18.58 -28.91 -4.71
C LEU A 471 18.13 -30.36 -4.54
N HIS A 472 17.47 -30.68 -3.43
CA HIS A 472 16.97 -32.02 -3.15
C HIS A 472 15.87 -32.43 -4.14
N CYS A 473 14.92 -31.54 -4.43
CA CYS A 473 13.88 -31.77 -5.43
C CYS A 473 14.47 -31.93 -6.84
N ASP A 474 15.41 -31.07 -7.21
CA ASP A 474 16.08 -31.09 -8.51
C ASP A 474 16.90 -32.37 -8.75
N ARG A 475 17.54 -32.89 -7.70
CA ARG A 475 18.34 -34.14 -7.74
C ARG A 475 17.56 -35.40 -7.40
N ARG A 476 16.22 -35.35 -7.48
CA ARG A 476 15.32 -36.50 -7.24
C ARG A 476 15.56 -37.19 -5.87
N GLY A 477 15.91 -36.42 -4.85
CA GLY A 477 16.05 -36.91 -3.47
C GLY A 477 17.47 -37.11 -2.96
N TYR A 478 18.51 -36.69 -3.68
CA TYR A 478 19.91 -36.87 -3.26
C TYR A 478 20.58 -35.56 -2.82
N LEU A 479 21.24 -35.58 -1.65
CA LEU A 479 21.99 -34.43 -1.10
C LEU A 479 23.49 -34.74 -0.88
N PRO A 480 24.39 -33.80 -1.24
CA PRO A 480 25.81 -33.86 -0.89
C PRO A 480 26.07 -33.96 0.62
N SER A 481 27.28 -34.39 0.98
CA SER A 481 27.65 -34.73 2.36
C SER A 481 28.37 -33.60 3.11
N GLY A 482 29.15 -32.77 2.41
CA GLY A 482 29.91 -31.65 3.00
C GLY A 482 29.36 -30.25 2.69
N ARG A 483 29.69 -29.26 3.53
CA ARG A 483 29.34 -27.83 3.31
C ARG A 483 29.84 -27.29 1.98
N LYS A 484 31.11 -27.54 1.66
CA LYS A 484 31.72 -27.16 0.38
C LYS A 484 30.96 -27.75 -0.80
N GLU A 485 30.66 -29.04 -0.76
CA GLU A 485 29.91 -29.73 -1.82
C GLU A 485 28.49 -29.18 -1.97
N LEU A 486 27.83 -28.77 -0.88
CA LEU A 486 26.51 -28.13 -0.91
C LEU A 486 26.58 -26.75 -1.55
N TYR A 487 27.61 -25.94 -1.24
CA TYR A 487 27.81 -24.64 -1.86
C TYR A 487 28.20 -24.77 -3.34
N ASP A 488 29.08 -25.69 -3.69
CA ASP A 488 29.45 -25.97 -5.08
C ASP A 488 28.23 -26.47 -5.87
N ALA A 489 27.43 -27.38 -5.30
CA ALA A 489 26.20 -27.86 -5.92
C ALA A 489 25.19 -26.73 -6.14
N ALA A 490 25.04 -25.84 -5.17
CA ALA A 490 24.18 -24.67 -5.28
C ALA A 490 24.67 -23.65 -6.31
N LEU A 491 25.98 -23.35 -6.32
CA LEU A 491 26.59 -22.45 -7.31
C LEU A 491 26.45 -23.02 -8.73
N SER A 492 26.68 -24.32 -8.90
CA SER A 492 26.49 -24.98 -10.20
C SER A 492 25.01 -24.95 -10.63
N MET A 493 24.08 -25.18 -9.71
CA MET A 493 22.63 -25.04 -9.98
C MET A 493 22.28 -23.61 -10.44
N LEU A 494 22.81 -22.60 -9.75
CA LEU A 494 22.61 -21.17 -10.03
C LEU A 494 23.21 -20.71 -11.37
N LEU A 495 24.44 -21.16 -11.67
CA LEU A 495 25.27 -20.62 -12.75
C LEU A 495 25.24 -21.44 -14.04
N ALA A 496 24.98 -22.75 -13.96
CA ALA A 496 25.11 -23.68 -15.08
C ALA A 496 23.76 -24.24 -15.57
N ARG A 497 22.84 -24.56 -14.65
CA ARG A 497 21.58 -25.24 -15.00
C ARG A 497 20.49 -24.28 -15.46
N ARG A 498 20.44 -23.08 -14.84
CA ARG A 498 19.51 -21.99 -15.17
C ARG A 498 19.58 -21.50 -16.62
N ASP A 499 20.77 -21.48 -17.22
CA ASP A 499 20.96 -21.03 -18.61
C ASP A 499 20.69 -22.13 -19.65
N ARG A 500 20.77 -23.41 -19.28
CA ARG A 500 20.55 -24.54 -20.20
C ARG A 500 19.09 -24.94 -20.33
N GLU A 501 18.28 -24.77 -19.28
CA GLU A 501 16.87 -25.23 -19.28
C GLU A 501 15.90 -24.20 -19.89
N ARG A 502 16.32 -22.94 -20.09
CA ARG A 502 15.58 -21.94 -20.88
C ARG A 502 16.10 -21.91 -22.31
N ASP A 503 15.69 -22.88 -23.13
CA ASP A 503 16.01 -23.09 -24.57
C ASP A 503 15.80 -21.83 -25.45
N MET A 504 16.63 -20.80 -25.23
CA MET A 504 16.51 -19.47 -25.80
C MET A 504 17.92 -18.96 -26.09
N GLU A 505 18.19 -18.74 -27.38
CA GLU A 505 19.39 -18.09 -27.89
C GLU A 505 19.74 -16.86 -27.05
N ALA A 506 21.02 -16.74 -26.63
CA ALA A 506 21.51 -15.65 -25.81
C ALA A 506 21.20 -14.29 -26.49
N PRO A 507 20.25 -13.48 -25.97
CA PRO A 507 19.86 -12.20 -26.60
C PRO A 507 21.03 -11.22 -26.68
N ASP A 508 22.00 -11.38 -25.78
CA ASP A 508 23.18 -10.54 -25.63
C ASP A 508 24.41 -11.11 -26.37
N GLY A 509 24.29 -12.27 -27.03
CA GLY A 509 25.39 -12.96 -27.75
C GLY A 509 26.48 -13.60 -26.86
N ILE A 510 26.38 -13.46 -25.53
CA ILE A 510 27.37 -13.95 -24.55
C ILE A 510 26.94 -15.31 -23.99
N VAL A 511 27.82 -16.31 -24.10
CA VAL A 511 27.67 -17.67 -23.57
C VAL A 511 28.90 -18.03 -22.72
N LEU A 512 28.79 -17.78 -21.42
CA LEU A 512 29.82 -18.15 -20.45
C LEU A 512 29.48 -19.48 -19.76
N THR A 513 30.46 -20.39 -19.73
CA THR A 513 30.40 -21.59 -18.91
C THR A 513 30.57 -21.25 -17.42
N GLU A 514 30.33 -22.22 -16.55
CA GLU A 514 30.35 -22.03 -15.09
C GLU A 514 31.69 -21.47 -14.58
N GLU A 515 32.81 -22.03 -15.02
CA GLU A 515 34.14 -21.65 -14.52
C GLU A 515 34.49 -20.16 -14.73
N PRO A 516 34.37 -19.57 -15.95
CA PRO A 516 34.54 -18.14 -16.16
C PRO A 516 33.64 -17.28 -15.27
N LYS A 517 32.37 -17.66 -15.10
CA LYS A 517 31.42 -16.92 -14.24
C LYS A 517 31.89 -16.94 -12.79
N VAL A 518 32.25 -18.13 -12.27
CA VAL A 518 32.76 -18.29 -10.91
C VAL A 518 34.01 -17.43 -10.72
N ARG A 519 34.96 -17.42 -11.66
CA ARG A 519 36.21 -16.63 -11.55
C ARG A 519 35.95 -15.14 -11.45
N LEU A 520 35.06 -14.61 -12.29
CA LEU A 520 34.68 -13.20 -12.26
C LEU A 520 33.95 -12.84 -10.95
N LEU A 521 33.02 -13.70 -10.51
CA LEU A 521 32.29 -13.52 -9.26
C LEU A 521 33.17 -13.64 -8.02
N GLN A 522 34.19 -14.52 -8.04
CA GLN A 522 35.21 -14.65 -6.98
C GLN A 522 35.98 -13.35 -6.78
N ARG A 523 36.50 -12.77 -7.87
CA ARG A 523 37.24 -11.50 -7.80
C ARG A 523 36.35 -10.35 -7.33
N LEU A 524 35.11 -10.32 -7.80
CA LEU A 524 34.11 -9.37 -7.32
C LEU A 524 33.88 -9.55 -5.81
N ALA A 525 33.53 -10.77 -5.36
CA ALA A 525 33.28 -11.09 -3.96
C ALA A 525 34.47 -10.74 -3.05
N TYR A 526 35.70 -11.00 -3.52
CA TYR A 526 36.90 -10.65 -2.78
C TYR A 526 37.02 -9.13 -2.57
N LYS A 527 36.73 -8.32 -3.59
CA LYS A 527 36.70 -6.86 -3.46
C LYS A 527 35.61 -6.36 -2.51
N PHE A 528 34.44 -7.00 -2.46
CA PHE A 528 33.42 -6.69 -1.44
C PHE A 528 33.95 -6.93 -0.02
N ILE A 529 34.61 -8.07 0.21
CA ILE A 529 35.19 -8.41 1.52
C ILE A 529 36.29 -7.42 1.91
N LEU A 530 37.22 -7.10 1.00
CA LEU A 530 38.31 -6.16 1.26
C LEU A 530 37.82 -4.74 1.60
N ASN A 531 36.80 -4.27 0.90
CA ASN A 531 36.21 -2.95 1.12
C ASN A 531 35.34 -2.89 2.38
N GLY A 532 34.99 -4.05 2.97
CA GLY A 532 34.08 -4.13 4.11
C GLY A 532 32.68 -3.58 3.81
N LYS A 533 32.25 -3.65 2.54
CA LYS A 533 30.97 -3.11 2.06
C LYS A 533 30.04 -4.27 1.65
N SER A 534 28.74 -4.07 1.86
CA SER A 534 27.70 -4.97 1.34
C SER A 534 27.25 -4.61 -0.07
N GLU A 535 27.60 -3.40 -0.54
CA GLU A 535 27.22 -2.86 -1.84
C GLU A 535 28.41 -2.22 -2.54
N LEU A 536 28.38 -2.24 -3.86
CA LEU A 536 29.39 -1.65 -4.73
C LEU A 536 28.73 -0.84 -5.84
N ASP A 537 29.34 0.28 -6.22
CA ASP A 537 28.86 1.04 -7.38
C ASP A 537 29.07 0.23 -8.66
N ARG A 538 28.11 0.31 -9.60
CA ARG A 538 28.17 -0.38 -10.88
C ARG A 538 29.46 -0.09 -11.64
N SER A 539 29.89 1.18 -11.68
CA SER A 539 31.15 1.56 -12.33
C SER A 539 32.38 0.94 -11.66
N HIS A 540 32.32 0.69 -10.34
CA HIS A 540 33.40 -0.02 -9.64
C HIS A 540 33.34 -1.51 -9.92
N ALA A 541 32.15 -2.11 -9.97
CA ALA A 541 31.98 -3.51 -10.33
C ALA A 541 32.52 -3.77 -11.74
N GLU A 542 32.15 -2.92 -12.69
CA GLU A 542 32.64 -2.97 -14.08
C GLU A 542 34.16 -2.82 -14.15
N ARG A 543 34.79 -1.96 -13.33
CA ARG A 543 36.25 -1.87 -13.24
C ARG A 543 36.89 -3.16 -12.72
N VAL A 544 36.33 -3.77 -11.67
CA VAL A 544 36.85 -5.04 -11.14
C VAL A 544 36.74 -6.16 -12.18
N ILE A 545 35.64 -6.18 -12.94
CA ILE A 545 35.50 -7.09 -14.07
C ILE A 545 36.52 -6.76 -15.17
N ALA A 546 36.71 -5.49 -15.53
CA ALA A 546 37.69 -5.05 -16.52
C ALA A 546 39.12 -5.46 -16.16
N ASP A 547 39.51 -5.34 -14.88
CA ASP A 547 40.83 -5.76 -14.40
C ASP A 547 41.00 -7.29 -14.45
N THR A 548 39.91 -8.03 -14.25
CA THR A 548 39.92 -9.50 -14.23
C THR A 548 39.82 -10.10 -15.64
N LEU A 549 39.15 -9.40 -16.57
CA LEU A 549 38.78 -9.90 -17.89
C LEU A 549 39.99 -10.39 -18.71
N PRO A 550 41.16 -9.72 -18.73
CA PRO A 550 42.35 -10.20 -19.42
C PRO A 550 42.84 -11.57 -18.92
N SER A 551 42.55 -11.90 -17.65
CA SER A 551 42.89 -13.19 -17.04
C SER A 551 41.84 -14.28 -17.31
N VAL A 552 40.75 -13.96 -18.01
CA VAL A 552 39.67 -14.89 -18.39
C VAL A 552 39.41 -14.75 -19.91
N PRO A 553 40.27 -15.33 -20.78
CA PRO A 553 40.22 -15.09 -22.22
C PRO A 553 38.89 -15.45 -22.89
N VAL A 554 38.21 -16.49 -22.38
CA VAL A 554 36.90 -16.93 -22.88
C VAL A 554 35.83 -15.85 -22.67
N ALA A 555 35.91 -15.10 -21.57
CA ALA A 555 35.00 -13.98 -21.32
C ALA A 555 35.41 -12.72 -22.09
N ALA A 556 36.71 -12.44 -22.17
CA ALA A 556 37.24 -11.31 -22.92
C ALA A 556 36.92 -11.36 -24.43
N ALA A 557 36.83 -12.57 -25.00
CA ALA A 557 36.52 -12.76 -26.41
C ALA A 557 35.04 -12.49 -26.76
N GLN A 558 34.15 -12.46 -25.77
CA GLN A 558 32.70 -12.39 -26.00
C GLN A 558 32.09 -11.01 -25.75
N GLY A 559 32.79 -10.11 -25.06
CA GLY A 559 32.29 -8.77 -24.78
C GLY A 559 33.24 -7.94 -23.94
N ASP A 560 32.93 -6.65 -23.83
CA ASP A 560 33.63 -5.75 -22.92
C ASP A 560 33.19 -5.98 -21.46
N ALA A 561 33.87 -5.31 -20.52
CA ALA A 561 33.59 -5.47 -19.10
C ALA A 561 32.16 -5.10 -18.71
N ALA A 562 31.55 -4.13 -19.39
CA ALA A 562 30.18 -3.70 -19.13
C ALA A 562 29.16 -4.76 -19.61
N ALA A 563 29.36 -5.32 -20.80
CA ALA A 563 28.51 -6.37 -21.35
C ALA A 563 28.61 -7.66 -20.52
N ILE A 564 29.83 -8.05 -20.12
CA ILE A 564 30.06 -9.23 -19.27
C ILE A 564 29.49 -9.02 -17.86
N PHE A 565 29.66 -7.84 -17.28
CA PHE A 565 29.07 -7.51 -15.99
C PHE A 565 27.53 -7.54 -16.05
N GLN A 566 26.94 -6.94 -17.08
CA GLN A 566 25.48 -6.96 -17.30
C GLN A 566 24.97 -8.40 -17.46
N HIS A 567 25.70 -9.24 -18.19
CA HIS A 567 25.39 -10.66 -18.33
C HIS A 567 25.40 -11.36 -16.96
N LEU A 568 26.44 -11.16 -16.14
CA LEU A 568 26.50 -11.72 -14.79
C LEU A 568 25.35 -11.21 -13.90
N LEU A 569 25.01 -9.93 -13.98
CA LEU A 569 23.92 -9.34 -13.21
C LEU A 569 22.55 -9.95 -13.56
N LEU A 570 22.29 -10.17 -14.84
CA LEU A 570 21.01 -10.71 -15.31
C LEU A 570 20.92 -12.24 -15.16
N ARG A 571 22.04 -12.95 -15.39
CA ARG A 571 22.04 -14.42 -15.54
C ARG A 571 22.54 -15.19 -14.33
N SER A 572 23.50 -14.65 -13.57
CA SER A 572 24.12 -15.42 -12.47
C SER A 572 23.18 -15.79 -11.34
N GLY A 573 22.12 -14.99 -11.12
CA GLY A 573 21.24 -15.17 -9.97
C GLY A 573 21.93 -14.99 -8.62
N LEU A 574 23.15 -14.44 -8.60
CA LEU A 574 23.95 -14.18 -7.40
C LEU A 574 24.13 -12.68 -7.12
N LEU A 575 24.01 -11.86 -8.17
CA LEU A 575 24.09 -10.40 -8.10
C LEU A 575 22.71 -9.81 -8.37
N ARG A 576 22.44 -8.66 -7.77
CA ARG A 576 21.26 -7.85 -8.11
C ARG A 576 21.61 -6.36 -8.09
N GLU A 577 20.78 -5.58 -8.76
CA GLU A 577 20.83 -4.12 -8.77
C GLU A 577 19.61 -3.60 -8.01
N PRO A 578 19.64 -3.51 -6.67
CA PRO A 578 18.49 -3.10 -5.88
C PRO A 578 18.07 -1.65 -6.17
N ALA A 579 19.00 -0.86 -6.69
CA ALA A 579 18.76 0.50 -7.14
C ALA A 579 19.74 0.85 -8.28
N VAL A 580 19.28 1.70 -9.22
CA VAL A 580 20.04 2.17 -10.40
C VAL A 580 21.50 2.54 -10.10
N GLY A 581 22.47 1.73 -10.50
CA GLY A 581 23.91 1.95 -10.33
C GLY A 581 24.54 1.37 -9.06
N THR A 582 23.82 0.59 -8.25
CA THR A 582 24.36 -0.06 -7.04
C THR A 582 24.12 -1.56 -7.08
N ILE A 583 25.13 -2.34 -6.73
CA ILE A 583 25.19 -3.77 -6.91
C ILE A 583 25.50 -4.44 -5.56
N ASP A 584 24.77 -5.50 -5.22
CA ASP A 584 25.07 -6.35 -4.07
C ASP A 584 24.99 -7.84 -4.43
N PHE A 585 25.63 -8.67 -3.60
CA PHE A 585 25.36 -10.10 -3.61
C PHE A 585 24.02 -10.35 -2.96
N ILE A 586 23.18 -11.16 -3.60
CA ILE A 586 21.88 -11.57 -3.07
C ILE A 586 22.07 -12.22 -1.69
N HIS A 587 23.15 -13.00 -1.54
CA HIS A 587 23.47 -13.68 -0.29
C HIS A 587 24.94 -13.57 0.06
N ARG A 588 25.21 -13.05 1.27
CA ARG A 588 26.57 -12.93 1.79
C ARG A 588 27.25 -14.28 1.98
N THR A 589 26.54 -15.37 2.26
CA THR A 589 27.17 -16.69 2.38
C THR A 589 27.90 -17.10 1.10
N PHE A 590 27.33 -16.81 -0.08
CA PHE A 590 28.02 -17.02 -1.36
C PHE A 590 29.15 -16.02 -1.57
N GLN A 591 28.99 -14.77 -1.14
CA GLN A 591 30.07 -13.78 -1.15
C GLN A 591 31.27 -14.25 -0.30
N ASP A 592 31.02 -14.71 0.93
CA ASP A 592 32.05 -15.17 1.86
C ASP A 592 32.72 -16.45 1.33
N TYR A 593 31.95 -17.39 0.75
CA TYR A 593 32.47 -18.59 0.10
C TYR A 593 33.38 -18.28 -1.11
N LEU A 594 32.86 -17.50 -2.07
CA LEU A 594 33.59 -17.14 -3.29
C LEU A 594 34.81 -16.27 -2.98
N GLY A 595 34.67 -15.32 -2.06
CA GLY A 595 35.75 -14.46 -1.62
C GLY A 595 36.80 -15.18 -0.78
N ALA A 596 36.42 -16.17 0.04
CA ALA A 596 37.36 -17.04 0.72
C ALA A 596 38.18 -17.86 -0.28
N LYS A 597 37.52 -18.43 -1.30
CA LYS A 597 38.21 -19.15 -2.37
C LYS A 597 39.20 -18.25 -3.12
N ALA A 598 38.81 -17.01 -3.41
CA ALA A 598 39.71 -16.02 -4.03
C ALA A 598 40.92 -15.68 -3.15
N ALA A 599 40.71 -15.45 -1.85
CA ALA A 599 41.78 -15.13 -0.91
C ALA A 599 42.82 -16.27 -0.80
N VAL A 600 42.35 -17.53 -0.79
CA VAL A 600 43.22 -18.72 -0.81
C VAL A 600 44.02 -18.80 -2.12
N GLU A 601 43.36 -18.60 -3.26
CA GLU A 601 44.00 -18.66 -4.58
C GLU A 601 45.03 -17.51 -4.80
N GLU A 602 44.83 -16.35 -4.18
CA GLU A 602 45.79 -15.23 -4.20
C GLU A 602 46.94 -15.39 -3.19
N GLY A 603 46.86 -16.37 -2.28
CA GLY A 603 47.87 -16.60 -1.25
C GLY A 603 47.78 -15.62 -0.06
N ASP A 604 46.65 -14.91 0.09
CA ASP A 604 46.43 -13.88 1.11
C ASP A 604 46.08 -14.47 2.50
N LEU A 605 46.71 -15.59 2.87
CA LEU A 605 46.48 -16.27 4.16
C LEU A 605 46.83 -15.37 5.35
N ALA A 606 47.90 -14.59 5.23
CA ALA A 606 48.32 -13.64 6.26
C ALA A 606 47.27 -12.53 6.50
N LEU A 607 46.55 -12.10 5.45
CA LEU A 607 45.47 -11.12 5.57
C LEU A 607 44.28 -11.72 6.33
N LEU A 608 43.92 -12.97 6.03
CA LEU A 608 42.87 -13.69 6.75
C LEU A 608 43.18 -13.77 8.25
N VAL A 609 44.41 -14.12 8.61
CA VAL A 609 44.90 -14.13 10.00
C VAL A 609 44.88 -12.72 10.61
N LEU A 610 45.24 -11.70 9.83
CA LEU A 610 45.22 -10.30 10.27
C LEU A 610 43.82 -9.82 10.65
N ARG A 611 42.83 -10.23 9.86
CA ARG A 611 41.44 -9.82 10.00
C ARG A 611 40.60 -10.76 10.85
N ALA A 612 41.16 -11.87 11.35
CA ALA A 612 40.47 -12.89 12.13
C ALA A 612 39.79 -12.42 13.43
N VAL A 613 40.18 -11.25 13.95
CA VAL A 613 39.55 -10.65 15.14
C VAL A 613 38.28 -9.87 14.78
N GLU A 614 38.09 -9.57 13.50
CA GLU A 614 36.89 -8.93 13.00
C GLU A 614 35.83 -10.00 12.71
N SER A 615 34.69 -9.90 13.39
CA SER A 615 33.57 -10.84 13.25
C SER A 615 33.06 -11.02 11.81
N GLN A 616 33.36 -10.06 10.94
CA GLN A 616 32.96 -10.09 9.53
C GLN A 616 33.77 -11.10 8.68
N TRP A 617 34.89 -11.62 9.20
CA TRP A 617 35.79 -12.55 8.51
C TRP A 617 35.71 -13.99 9.04
N GLU A 618 34.96 -14.26 10.12
CA GLU A 618 34.92 -15.59 10.75
C GLU A 618 34.45 -16.68 9.77
N ASP A 619 33.37 -16.42 9.03
CA ASP A 619 32.85 -17.36 8.02
C ASP A 619 33.79 -17.46 6.79
N VAL A 620 34.42 -16.35 6.40
CA VAL A 620 35.43 -16.33 5.33
C VAL A 620 36.60 -17.24 5.67
N ILE A 621 37.09 -17.22 6.92
CA ILE A 621 38.21 -18.04 7.38
C ILE A 621 37.83 -19.52 7.42
N ARG A 622 36.62 -19.85 7.90
CA ARG A 622 36.11 -21.23 7.89
C ARG A 622 36.02 -21.79 6.47
N MET A 623 35.54 -21.00 5.52
CA MET A 623 35.45 -21.41 4.11
C MET A 623 36.83 -21.42 3.44
N ALA A 624 37.76 -20.55 3.86
CA ALA A 624 39.13 -20.57 3.37
C ALA A 624 39.82 -21.90 3.71
N VAL A 625 39.63 -22.43 4.93
CA VAL A 625 40.12 -23.77 5.29
C VAL A 625 39.49 -24.88 4.43
N ALA A 626 38.21 -24.75 4.06
CA ALA A 626 37.54 -25.70 3.16
C ALA A 626 38.07 -25.68 1.71
N HIS A 627 38.57 -24.51 1.28
CA HIS A 627 39.13 -24.31 -0.06
C HIS A 627 40.63 -24.55 -0.15
N ALA A 628 41.35 -24.36 0.96
CA ALA A 628 42.79 -24.47 1.05
C ALA A 628 43.27 -25.89 0.76
N ARG A 629 44.46 -26.00 0.17
CA ARG A 629 45.17 -27.26 0.09
C ARG A 629 45.58 -27.69 1.50
N PRO A 630 45.83 -28.99 1.77
CA PRO A 630 46.09 -29.48 3.13
C PRO A 630 47.22 -28.73 3.86
N LYS A 631 48.29 -28.35 3.14
CA LYS A 631 49.40 -27.55 3.69
C LYS A 631 49.00 -26.11 4.02
N GLU A 632 48.30 -25.44 3.13
CA GLU A 632 47.82 -24.05 3.31
C GLU A 632 46.79 -23.97 4.44
N GLY A 633 45.90 -24.96 4.54
CA GLY A 633 44.92 -25.07 5.62
C GLY A 633 45.59 -25.29 6.98
N ALA A 634 46.61 -26.15 7.04
CA ALA A 634 47.41 -26.35 8.23
C ALA A 634 48.17 -25.08 8.65
N GLU A 635 48.76 -24.36 7.70
CA GLU A 635 49.45 -23.09 7.94
C GLU A 635 48.49 -22.03 8.51
N LEU A 636 47.35 -21.82 7.87
CA LEU A 636 46.32 -20.88 8.31
C LEU A 636 45.85 -21.17 9.74
N LEU A 637 45.56 -22.44 10.06
CA LEU A 637 45.12 -22.85 11.40
C LEU A 637 46.22 -22.64 12.46
N MET A 638 47.47 -22.97 12.13
CA MET A 638 48.60 -22.78 13.03
C MET A 638 48.93 -21.30 13.25
N ASP A 639 48.74 -20.46 12.24
CA ASP A 639 48.92 -19.00 12.36
C ASP A 639 47.84 -18.35 13.23
N LEU A 640 46.59 -18.81 13.13
CA LEU A 640 45.51 -18.38 14.01
C LEU A 640 45.83 -18.70 15.48
N ILE A 641 46.34 -19.90 15.76
CA ILE A 641 46.75 -20.28 17.12
C ILE A 641 47.96 -19.49 17.58
N ARG A 642 49.01 -19.36 16.77
CA ARG A 642 50.20 -18.56 17.15
C ARG A 642 49.83 -17.12 17.49
N ARG A 643 48.91 -16.52 16.73
CA ARG A 643 48.39 -15.18 17.00
C ARG A 643 47.52 -15.12 18.25
N GLY A 644 46.74 -16.16 18.54
CA GLY A 644 45.98 -16.31 19.78
C GLY A 644 46.89 -16.41 21.01
N ASP A 645 47.88 -17.29 20.96
CA ASP A 645 48.90 -17.50 22.00
C ASP A 645 49.67 -16.19 22.29
N GLY A 646 50.01 -15.42 21.25
CA GLY A 646 50.68 -14.12 21.37
C GLY A 646 49.78 -12.94 21.79
N SER A 647 48.46 -13.11 21.87
CA SER A 647 47.54 -12.04 22.27
C SER A 647 47.57 -11.81 23.78
N THR A 648 47.75 -10.56 24.20
CA THR A 648 47.66 -10.13 25.62
C THR A 648 46.22 -10.02 26.12
N SER A 649 45.24 -9.89 25.21
CA SER A 649 43.82 -9.90 25.55
C SER A 649 43.29 -11.32 25.62
N GLY A 650 42.82 -11.76 26.80
CA GLY A 650 42.22 -13.07 27.01
C GLY A 650 41.01 -13.33 26.10
N TYR A 651 40.17 -12.31 25.87
CA TYR A 651 39.03 -12.40 24.94
C TYR A 651 39.47 -12.72 23.51
N ARG A 652 40.45 -11.98 22.97
CA ARG A 652 40.97 -12.20 21.60
C ARG A 652 41.67 -13.55 21.45
N ARG A 653 42.37 -14.01 22.49
CA ARG A 653 42.99 -15.35 22.54
C ARG A 653 41.92 -16.43 22.39
N SER A 654 40.88 -16.39 23.23
CA SER A 654 39.79 -17.35 23.19
C SER A 654 39.06 -17.33 21.85
N GLN A 655 38.79 -16.15 21.30
CA GLN A 655 38.13 -16.01 19.98
C GLN A 655 38.92 -16.70 18.86
N LEU A 656 40.24 -16.47 18.78
CA LEU A 656 41.08 -17.05 17.73
C LEU A 656 41.22 -18.57 17.87
N HIS A 657 41.35 -19.07 19.10
CA HIS A 657 41.41 -20.52 19.35
C HIS A 657 40.10 -21.21 18.99
N LEU A 658 38.96 -20.65 19.40
CA LEU A 658 37.63 -21.19 19.06
C LEU A 658 37.38 -21.16 17.56
N LEU A 659 37.80 -20.09 16.86
CA LEU A 659 37.70 -20.01 15.41
C LEU A 659 38.53 -21.11 14.73
N ALA A 660 39.77 -21.34 15.18
CA ALA A 660 40.61 -22.41 14.66
C ALA A 660 39.98 -23.78 14.89
N THR A 661 39.50 -24.08 16.11
CA THR A 661 38.79 -25.33 16.43
C THR A 661 37.60 -25.55 15.51
N ALA A 662 36.78 -24.53 15.32
CA ALA A 662 35.57 -24.64 14.55
C ALA A 662 35.81 -24.66 13.02
N ALA A 663 37.02 -24.30 12.56
CA ALA A 663 37.43 -24.42 11.17
C ALA A 663 38.05 -25.81 10.83
N VAL A 664 38.52 -26.58 11.83
CA VAL A 664 39.05 -27.95 11.61
C VAL A 664 38.04 -28.88 10.98
N GLU A 665 36.75 -28.76 11.33
CA GLU A 665 35.65 -29.56 10.77
C GLU A 665 35.50 -29.38 9.25
N HIS A 666 36.11 -28.35 8.66
CA HIS A 666 36.04 -28.06 7.23
C HIS A 666 37.28 -28.48 6.45
N ALA A 667 38.35 -28.91 7.12
CA ALA A 667 39.55 -29.41 6.47
C ALA A 667 39.31 -30.83 5.94
N THR A 668 39.48 -31.03 4.63
CA THR A 668 39.37 -32.37 4.00
C THR A 668 40.49 -33.31 4.47
N GLU A 669 41.69 -32.78 4.67
CA GLU A 669 42.87 -33.49 5.16
C GLU A 669 43.67 -32.56 6.07
N LEU A 670 44.11 -33.06 7.22
CA LEU A 670 44.89 -32.29 8.19
C LEU A 670 45.89 -33.20 8.92
N GLU A 671 47.11 -32.73 9.10
CA GLU A 671 48.13 -33.46 9.83
C GLU A 671 47.71 -33.71 11.30
N PRO A 672 47.92 -34.93 11.85
CA PRO A 672 47.53 -35.25 13.23
C PRO A 672 48.12 -34.31 14.28
N ARG A 673 49.34 -33.80 14.05
CA ARG A 673 50.02 -32.86 14.94
C ARG A 673 49.29 -31.52 15.03
N VAL A 674 48.81 -31.01 13.90
CA VAL A 674 48.05 -29.74 13.83
C VAL A 674 46.70 -29.91 14.51
N ARG A 675 46.02 -31.04 14.28
CA ARG A 675 44.76 -31.37 14.97
C ARG A 675 44.94 -31.45 16.49
N ALA A 676 46.00 -32.10 16.96
CA ALA A 676 46.31 -32.19 18.39
C ALA A 676 46.56 -30.81 19.01
N ALA A 677 47.38 -29.97 18.37
CA ALA A 677 47.66 -28.61 18.84
C ALA A 677 46.39 -27.75 18.98
N ILE A 678 45.47 -27.86 18.02
CA ILE A 678 44.16 -27.16 18.07
C ILE A 678 43.28 -27.73 19.20
N SER A 679 43.24 -29.05 19.35
CA SER A 679 42.45 -29.71 20.40
C SER A 679 42.93 -29.35 21.81
N ASP A 680 44.25 -29.28 22.01
CA ASP A 680 44.85 -28.91 23.31
C ASP A 680 44.41 -27.50 23.73
N ARG A 681 44.44 -26.54 22.79
CA ARG A 681 43.99 -25.16 23.05
C ARG A 681 42.46 -25.06 23.21
N ALA A 682 41.70 -25.91 22.52
CA ALA A 682 40.25 -25.99 22.69
C ALA A 682 39.86 -26.52 24.07
N SER A 683 40.57 -27.54 24.57
CA SER A 683 40.32 -28.17 25.88
C SER A 683 40.53 -27.22 27.06
N ALA A 684 41.39 -26.21 26.90
CA ALA A 684 41.58 -25.15 27.88
C ALA A 684 40.42 -24.14 27.94
N LEU A 685 39.52 -24.15 26.94
CA LEU A 685 38.44 -23.17 26.78
C LEU A 685 37.04 -23.80 26.87
N ILE A 686 36.90 -25.10 26.64
CA ILE A 686 35.63 -25.83 26.64
C ILE A 686 35.74 -26.92 27.73
N PRO A 687 34.92 -26.90 28.80
CA PRO A 687 34.91 -27.98 29.78
C PRO A 687 34.49 -29.30 29.10
N PRO A 688 35.03 -30.46 29.55
CA PRO A 688 34.73 -31.73 28.91
C PRO A 688 33.20 -32.00 28.94
N PRO A 689 32.67 -32.68 27.90
CA PRO A 689 31.24 -32.97 27.77
C PRO A 689 30.69 -33.88 28.86
#